data_AF-A0A922IKH8-F1
#
_entry.id   AF-A0A922IKH8-F1
#
_cell.length_a   1.000
_cell.length_b   1.000
_cell.length_c   1.000
_cell.angle_alpha   90.00
_cell.angle_beta   90.00
_cell.angle_gamma   90.00
#
_symmetry.space_group_name_H-M   'P 1'
#
loop_
_entity.id
_entity.type
_entity.pdbx_description
1 polymer ?
#
loop_
_entity_poly.entity_id
_entity_poly.type
_entity_poly.pdbx_seq_one_letter_code
_entity_poly.pdbx_strand_id
1 'polypeptide(L)'
;MVFILVLFLAFLAKKERRLLRLKSKKHSEVVIKLLPIWEQFRRDDVSKEKRFEFIQEVLKISKKVIPDLCMAHDTSRILEDCVKYGTESQRWQIFGEVHTNLVMLAKSRYAKFVILKLIKYGDKQYILEMFKAFKNRIQRLTQHKFASEVIDTLYNDYATASQRSEMIQEFYGNRHALRLGEHKLFTLEDTLKLHPDKSAMILDNLTKILINLVSKGLNKYSIVQHLLLEYLRNAVSFSKAQSIPVNVKASMNTSQPSETIVPYIVDEPVDCKDEDAIPKSFHDNFTTLIENLIDGQIVPMLHTRDGVRAALRILWACSPQKRKILVKGLKTCVQNIAFNEHGHLFIIGLIDSVDDIVLLQKTIFREILDDLELFVMHPNARKVLLYMLSPRDRRNFCPQLINSILVPGDTSIYTKKLLGVRAMEMRQLQSMILPALLKLVNHKLVELFIGDSLSEVGLLTSKDLGRLVLLSEILEKSAPHNLNVDIVLPMYKRTNDDTRVQFGNWIISPKDLSFYKTSRRLALEKLVTHILVPEFNPTGNDDDDDDDDKEEKTHSKQHQQSQKRNHDDLRLSRHKLAVSLVEAYLAKQKNPKVKSFFTGRESLSDNEEQETNQHMSIDETFTMNQCSSKPFIERPEGAYLIRRLLKMEKTTEYFTFARLIIKHVPDENFQSWIKCNRTCYILVNLWELGDANICNALKEALNPVVETLKISPLSGAKILYNHLNQQ
;
A
#
# COMPACT_ATOMS: atom_id res chain seq x y z
N MET A 1 39.15 46.75 -17.05
CA MET A 1 39.11 45.48 -17.83
C MET A 1 37.77 44.74 -17.66
N VAL A 2 37.48 44.08 -16.52
CA VAL A 2 36.26 43.24 -16.36
C VAL A 2 34.95 43.98 -16.70
N PHE A 3 34.79 45.23 -16.25
CA PHE A 3 33.58 46.04 -16.52
C PHE A 3 33.33 46.30 -18.01
N ILE A 4 34.40 46.52 -18.79
CA ILE A 4 34.34 46.73 -20.24
C ILE A 4 33.94 45.43 -20.95
N LEU A 5 34.45 44.28 -20.48
CA LEU A 5 34.09 42.96 -21.02
C LEU A 5 32.60 42.64 -20.82
N VAL A 6 32.03 43.02 -19.67
CA VAL A 6 30.60 42.85 -19.36
C VAL A 6 29.72 43.75 -20.23
N LEU A 7 30.10 45.01 -20.43
CA LEU A 7 29.42 45.95 -21.33
C LEU A 7 29.47 45.49 -22.80
N PHE A 8 30.63 45.00 -23.27
CA PHE A 8 30.79 44.47 -24.62
C PHE A 8 29.91 43.22 -24.87
N LEU A 9 29.82 42.33 -23.88
CA LEU A 9 28.89 41.18 -23.91
C LEU A 9 27.42 41.59 -23.83
N ALA A 10 27.09 42.78 -23.33
CA ALA A 10 25.71 43.28 -23.31
C ALA A 10 25.21 43.69 -24.70
N PHE A 11 26.09 44.25 -25.54
CA PHE A 11 25.78 44.77 -26.88
C PHE A 11 25.61 43.72 -27.98
N LEU A 12 26.28 42.56 -27.86
CA LEU A 12 26.27 41.52 -28.89
C LEU A 12 24.90 40.84 -29.06
N ALA A 13 24.54 40.41 -30.27
CA ALA A 13 23.29 39.70 -30.52
C ALA A 13 23.21 38.39 -29.71
N LYS A 14 21.99 37.93 -29.37
CA LYS A 14 21.79 36.68 -28.59
C LYS A 14 22.49 35.47 -29.23
N LYS A 15 22.55 35.44 -30.57
CA LYS A 15 23.25 34.43 -31.38
C LYS A 15 24.78 34.50 -31.23
N GLU A 16 25.35 35.70 -31.25
CA GLU A 16 26.79 35.94 -31.12
C GLU A 16 27.29 35.65 -29.70
N ARG A 17 26.54 36.07 -28.68
CA ARG A 17 26.79 35.68 -27.27
C ARG A 17 26.82 34.16 -27.11
N ARG A 18 25.90 33.42 -27.75
CA ARG A 18 25.89 31.95 -27.73
C ARG A 18 27.13 31.39 -28.41
N LEU A 19 27.50 31.90 -29.58
CA LEU A 19 28.70 31.49 -30.33
C LEU A 19 30.01 31.73 -29.55
N LEU A 20 30.19 32.89 -28.92
CA LEU A 20 31.37 33.19 -28.11
C LEU A 20 31.46 32.29 -26.87
N ARG A 21 30.33 32.05 -26.18
CA ARG A 21 30.23 31.09 -25.07
C ARG A 21 30.45 29.63 -25.48
N LEU A 22 30.28 29.29 -26.77
CA LEU A 22 30.66 27.98 -27.30
C LEU A 22 32.15 27.94 -27.63
N LYS A 23 32.69 28.93 -28.36
CA LYS A 23 34.10 28.99 -28.76
C LYS A 23 35.06 28.88 -27.58
N SER A 24 34.70 29.41 -26.40
CA SER A 24 35.49 29.36 -25.18
C SER A 24 35.46 28.01 -24.42
N LYS A 25 34.85 26.95 -24.97
CA LYS A 25 34.74 25.63 -24.33
C LYS A 25 35.78 24.62 -24.83
N LYS A 26 36.10 23.64 -23.98
CA LYS A 26 36.83 22.43 -24.36
C LYS A 26 36.09 21.75 -25.52
N HIS A 27 36.83 21.34 -26.57
CA HIS A 27 36.29 20.71 -27.78
C HIS A 27 35.25 21.55 -28.55
N SER A 28 35.28 22.88 -28.46
CA SER A 28 34.28 23.77 -29.08
C SER A 28 34.07 23.53 -30.59
N GLU A 29 35.12 23.22 -31.34
CA GLU A 29 35.08 22.87 -32.76
C GLU A 29 34.24 21.61 -33.06
N VAL A 30 34.23 20.63 -32.15
CA VAL A 30 33.41 19.42 -32.22
C VAL A 30 31.96 19.80 -31.92
N VAL A 31 31.70 20.53 -30.83
CA VAL A 31 30.35 20.92 -30.41
C VAL A 31 29.61 21.74 -31.47
N ILE A 32 30.31 22.65 -32.15
CA ILE A 32 29.75 23.47 -33.23
C ILE A 32 29.28 22.61 -34.42
N LYS A 33 29.94 21.48 -34.69
CA LYS A 33 29.54 20.53 -35.75
C LYS A 33 28.41 19.60 -35.31
N LEU A 34 28.40 19.17 -34.04
CA LEU A 34 27.39 18.23 -33.53
C LEU A 34 26.00 18.86 -33.38
N LEU A 35 25.89 20.12 -32.95
CA LEU A 35 24.59 20.76 -32.67
C LEU A 35 23.64 20.81 -33.89
N PRO A 36 24.07 21.22 -35.11
CA PRO A 36 23.19 21.20 -36.28
C PRO A 36 22.71 19.81 -36.69
N ILE A 37 23.51 18.76 -36.43
CA ILE A 37 23.12 17.37 -36.71
C ILE A 37 22.09 16.90 -35.67
N TRP A 38 22.33 17.21 -34.39
CA TRP A 38 21.41 16.87 -33.29
C TRP A 38 20.02 17.52 -33.46
N GLU A 39 19.95 18.81 -33.75
CA GLU A 39 18.67 19.50 -33.95
C GLU A 39 17.88 18.94 -35.16
N GLN A 40 18.55 18.28 -36.11
CA GLN A 40 17.88 17.54 -37.20
C GLN A 40 17.32 16.20 -36.73
N PHE A 41 18.13 15.33 -36.11
CA PHE A 41 17.76 13.93 -35.84
C PHE A 41 16.85 13.74 -34.62
N ARG A 42 16.86 14.70 -33.68
CA ARG A 42 16.04 14.68 -32.46
C ARG A 42 14.55 14.90 -32.69
N ARG A 43 14.15 15.31 -33.90
CA ARG A 43 12.75 15.55 -34.26
C ARG A 43 12.04 14.22 -34.49
N ASP A 44 10.75 14.18 -34.16
CA ASP A 44 9.96 12.95 -34.21
C ASP A 44 9.63 12.51 -35.65
N ASP A 45 9.61 13.45 -36.61
CA ASP A 45 9.33 13.24 -38.04
C ASP A 45 10.43 12.51 -38.83
N VAL A 46 11.56 12.20 -38.20
CA VAL A 46 12.74 11.61 -38.87
C VAL A 46 12.66 10.08 -38.91
N SER A 47 12.78 9.51 -40.11
CA SER A 47 12.80 8.06 -40.32
C SER A 47 14.01 7.38 -39.64
N LYS A 48 13.88 6.08 -39.35
CA LYS A 48 14.90 5.33 -38.58
C LYS A 48 16.24 5.25 -39.33
N GLU A 49 16.20 5.20 -40.66
CA GLU A 49 17.35 5.10 -41.57
C GLU A 49 18.14 6.41 -41.56
N LYS A 50 17.46 7.54 -41.74
CA LYS A 50 18.08 8.87 -41.64
C LYS A 50 18.61 9.15 -40.23
N ARG A 51 17.87 8.73 -39.19
CA ARG A 51 18.30 8.86 -37.79
C ARG A 51 19.56 8.01 -37.52
N PHE A 52 19.67 6.82 -38.12
CA PHE A 52 20.89 6.01 -38.08
C PHE A 52 22.10 6.73 -38.70
N GLU A 53 21.94 7.30 -39.90
CA GLU A 53 23.01 8.04 -40.60
C GLU A 53 23.52 9.23 -39.77
N PHE A 54 22.61 10.07 -39.26
CA PHE A 54 22.97 11.19 -38.39
C PHE A 54 23.70 10.75 -37.12
N ILE A 55 23.28 9.64 -36.50
CA ILE A 55 23.96 9.12 -35.31
C ILE A 55 25.34 8.55 -35.67
N GLN A 56 25.53 7.88 -36.81
CA GLN A 56 26.86 7.46 -37.26
C GLN A 56 27.79 8.67 -37.49
N GLU A 57 27.28 9.75 -38.09
CA GLU A 57 28.05 10.98 -38.28
C GLU A 57 28.45 11.62 -36.94
N VAL A 58 27.50 11.74 -36.00
CA VAL A 58 27.76 12.22 -34.64
C VAL A 58 28.87 11.39 -33.96
N LEU A 59 28.77 10.05 -33.99
CA LEU A 59 29.75 9.16 -33.35
C LEU A 59 31.14 9.25 -34.00
N LYS A 60 31.19 9.39 -35.33
CA LYS A 60 32.44 9.61 -36.06
C LYS A 60 33.10 10.93 -35.68
N ILE A 61 32.32 12.00 -35.49
CA ILE A 61 32.79 13.34 -35.09
C ILE A 61 33.17 13.39 -33.60
N SER A 62 32.44 12.69 -32.72
CA SER A 62 32.67 12.67 -31.27
C SER A 62 33.76 11.69 -30.81
N LYS A 63 34.36 10.92 -31.72
CA LYS A 63 35.29 9.84 -31.41
C LYS A 63 36.48 10.32 -30.55
N LYS A 64 36.82 9.56 -29.51
CA LYS A 64 37.79 9.85 -28.43
C LYS A 64 37.41 11.00 -27.48
N VAL A 65 36.32 11.72 -27.71
CA VAL A 65 35.86 12.82 -26.84
C VAL A 65 34.48 12.56 -26.21
N ILE A 66 33.89 11.38 -26.42
CA ILE A 66 32.58 11.01 -25.85
C ILE A 66 32.53 11.20 -24.32
N PRO A 67 33.54 10.80 -23.50
CA PRO A 67 33.48 10.98 -22.05
C PRO A 67 33.39 12.46 -21.63
N ASP A 68 34.15 13.35 -22.28
CA ASP A 68 34.08 14.80 -22.04
C ASP A 68 32.71 15.36 -22.44
N LEU A 69 32.18 14.95 -23.60
CA LEU A 69 30.88 15.41 -24.11
C LEU A 69 29.71 14.94 -23.23
N CYS A 70 29.79 13.73 -22.65
CA CYS A 70 28.83 13.26 -21.65
C CYS A 70 28.84 14.14 -20.39
N MET A 71 30.00 14.68 -19.99
CA MET A 71 30.12 15.51 -18.80
C MET A 71 29.72 16.98 -19.00
N ALA A 72 29.56 17.45 -20.24
CA ALA A 72 29.20 18.83 -20.53
C ALA A 72 27.67 19.05 -20.65
N HIS A 73 27.21 20.18 -20.12
CA HIS A 73 25.79 20.57 -20.04
C HIS A 73 25.11 20.60 -21.42
N ASP A 74 25.79 21.09 -22.45
CA ASP A 74 25.22 21.35 -23.78
C ASP A 74 25.36 20.20 -24.77
N THR A 75 26.06 19.12 -24.41
CA THR A 75 26.32 17.98 -25.30
C THR A 75 25.89 16.64 -24.73
N SER A 76 25.77 16.50 -23.40
CA SER A 76 25.22 15.30 -22.75
C SER A 76 23.91 14.82 -23.39
N ARG A 77 23.00 15.75 -23.68
CA ARG A 77 21.70 15.44 -24.30
C ARG A 77 21.81 14.86 -25.72
N ILE A 78 22.84 15.26 -26.48
CA ILE A 78 23.12 14.67 -27.80
C ILE A 78 23.44 13.19 -27.64
N LEU A 79 24.29 12.84 -26.67
CA LEU A 79 24.68 11.45 -26.40
C LEU A 79 23.52 10.64 -25.77
N GLU A 80 22.66 11.25 -24.94
CA GLU A 80 21.42 10.62 -24.47
C GLU A 80 20.51 10.18 -25.64
N ASP A 81 20.33 11.05 -26.63
CA ASP A 81 19.48 10.77 -27.80
C ASP A 81 20.17 9.77 -28.76
N CYS A 82 21.50 9.82 -28.90
CA CYS A 82 22.26 8.79 -29.63
C CYS A 82 22.11 7.39 -28.99
N VAL A 83 22.03 7.30 -27.66
CA VAL A 83 21.77 6.01 -26.98
C VAL A 83 20.30 5.59 -27.11
N LYS A 84 19.34 6.53 -26.97
CA LYS A 84 17.89 6.28 -27.11
C LYS A 84 17.54 5.71 -28.49
N TYR A 85 18.09 6.31 -29.55
CA TYR A 85 17.70 6.01 -30.94
C TYR A 85 18.72 5.20 -31.73
N GLY A 86 19.93 5.01 -31.20
CA GLY A 86 20.98 4.25 -31.87
C GLY A 86 20.67 2.76 -31.99
N THR A 87 21.30 2.12 -32.96
CA THR A 87 21.40 0.65 -33.04
C THR A 87 22.32 0.11 -31.94
N GLU A 88 22.26 -1.21 -31.69
CA GLU A 88 23.11 -1.87 -30.69
C GLU A 88 24.61 -1.69 -30.98
N SER A 89 25.01 -1.72 -32.26
CA SER A 89 26.40 -1.42 -32.68
C SER A 89 26.81 0.02 -32.32
N GLN A 90 25.91 1.00 -32.51
CA GLN A 90 26.17 2.39 -32.13
C GLN A 90 26.24 2.57 -30.61
N ARG A 91 25.39 1.88 -29.84
CA ARG A 91 25.51 1.85 -28.37
C ARG A 91 26.83 1.24 -27.91
N TRP A 92 27.32 0.18 -28.57
CA TRP A 92 28.62 -0.41 -28.26
C TRP A 92 29.79 0.54 -28.53
N GLN A 93 29.73 1.36 -29.58
CA GLN A 93 30.74 2.41 -29.83
C GLN A 93 30.77 3.44 -28.70
N ILE A 94 29.60 3.93 -28.26
CA ILE A 94 29.48 4.85 -27.12
C ILE A 94 30.03 4.19 -25.85
N PHE A 95 29.56 2.97 -25.56
CA PHE A 95 29.94 2.23 -24.36
C PHE A 95 31.44 1.95 -24.28
N GLY A 96 32.07 1.57 -25.40
CA GLY A 96 33.51 1.32 -25.48
C GLY A 96 34.36 2.54 -25.13
N GLU A 97 33.90 3.76 -25.43
CA GLU A 97 34.59 4.98 -25.01
C GLU A 97 34.32 5.36 -23.54
N VAL A 98 33.19 4.99 -22.95
CA VAL A 98 32.82 5.36 -21.56
C VAL A 98 33.09 4.30 -20.50
N HIS A 99 33.36 3.04 -20.88
CA HIS A 99 33.51 1.88 -19.99
C HIS A 99 34.52 2.10 -18.85
N THR A 100 35.69 2.65 -19.16
CA THR A 100 36.73 2.94 -18.16
C THR A 100 36.38 4.11 -17.23
N ASN A 101 35.42 4.96 -17.61
CA ASN A 101 35.02 6.16 -16.90
C ASN A 101 33.67 6.05 -16.17
N LEU A 102 32.97 4.90 -16.22
CA LEU A 102 31.60 4.71 -15.67
C LEU A 102 31.40 5.31 -14.26
N VAL A 103 32.34 5.08 -13.34
CA VAL A 103 32.29 5.58 -11.95
C VAL A 103 32.39 7.12 -11.86
N MET A 104 33.13 7.75 -12.77
CA MET A 104 33.23 9.21 -12.87
C MET A 104 31.96 9.79 -13.49
N LEU A 105 31.45 9.16 -14.55
CA LEU A 105 30.28 9.61 -15.29
C LEU A 105 29.00 9.51 -14.47
N ALA A 106 28.81 8.42 -13.71
CA ALA A 106 27.70 8.30 -12.75
C ALA A 106 27.72 9.39 -11.66
N LYS A 107 28.88 9.98 -11.35
CA LYS A 107 29.02 11.13 -10.43
C LYS A 107 28.84 12.48 -11.11
N SER A 108 28.70 12.56 -12.43
CA SER A 108 28.43 13.83 -13.11
C SER A 108 26.96 14.22 -12.96
N ARG A 109 26.68 15.54 -12.87
CA ARG A 109 25.31 16.07 -12.95
C ARG A 109 24.64 15.71 -14.29
N TYR A 110 25.43 15.64 -15.36
CA TYR A 110 24.94 15.46 -16.73
C TYR A 110 25.18 14.04 -17.25
N ALA A 111 26.41 13.52 -17.11
CA ALA A 111 26.75 12.21 -17.68
C ALA A 111 25.96 11.04 -17.06
N LYS A 112 25.42 11.19 -15.84
CA LYS A 112 24.50 10.20 -15.24
C LYS A 112 23.33 9.84 -16.17
N PHE A 113 22.82 10.80 -16.97
CA PHE A 113 21.68 10.56 -17.85
C PHE A 113 22.07 9.67 -19.03
N VAL A 114 23.28 9.82 -19.58
CA VAL A 114 23.83 8.91 -20.60
C VAL A 114 24.00 7.50 -20.01
N ILE A 115 24.49 7.38 -18.76
CA ILE A 115 24.59 6.07 -18.07
C ILE A 115 23.20 5.44 -17.87
N LEU A 116 22.20 6.21 -17.40
CA LEU A 116 20.81 5.73 -17.26
C LEU A 116 20.19 5.31 -18.60
N LYS A 117 20.49 6.03 -19.69
CA LYS A 117 20.09 5.63 -21.05
C LYS A 117 20.78 4.33 -21.50
N LEU A 118 22.07 4.15 -21.19
CA LEU A 118 22.79 2.90 -21.50
C LEU A 118 22.26 1.70 -20.71
N ILE A 119 21.85 1.90 -19.46
CA ILE A 119 21.15 0.87 -18.66
C ILE A 119 19.79 0.51 -19.29
N LYS A 120 19.02 1.51 -19.73
CA LYS A 120 17.64 1.35 -20.22
C LYS A 120 17.53 0.78 -21.63
N TYR A 121 18.40 1.20 -22.56
CA TYR A 121 18.30 0.83 -23.98
C TYR A 121 19.36 -0.19 -24.43
N GLY A 122 20.31 -0.52 -23.57
CA GLY A 122 21.39 -1.44 -23.89
C GLY A 122 21.09 -2.90 -23.52
N ASP A 123 21.79 -3.83 -24.16
CA ASP A 123 21.79 -5.25 -23.80
C ASP A 123 22.36 -5.53 -22.39
N LYS A 124 22.00 -6.71 -21.86
CA LYS A 124 22.37 -7.23 -20.53
C LYS A 124 23.86 -7.20 -20.26
N GLN A 125 24.70 -7.30 -21.30
CA GLN A 125 26.16 -7.24 -21.14
C GLN A 125 26.64 -5.89 -20.61
N TYR A 126 26.05 -4.75 -21.02
CA TYR A 126 26.42 -3.44 -20.45
C TYR A 126 26.09 -3.38 -18.96
N ILE A 127 24.92 -3.89 -18.59
CA ILE A 127 24.41 -3.91 -17.21
C ILE A 127 25.36 -4.75 -16.34
N LEU A 128 25.81 -5.91 -16.84
CA LEU A 128 26.80 -6.76 -16.18
C LEU A 128 28.14 -6.04 -15.98
N GLU A 129 28.63 -5.33 -16.98
CA GLU A 129 29.85 -4.51 -16.88
C GLU A 129 29.69 -3.34 -15.90
N MET A 130 28.51 -2.72 -15.81
CA MET A 130 28.24 -1.69 -14.79
C MET A 130 28.20 -2.28 -13.37
N PHE A 131 27.62 -3.45 -13.16
CA PHE A 131 27.71 -4.16 -11.87
C PHE A 131 29.17 -4.41 -11.48
N LYS A 132 30.01 -4.90 -12.42
CA LYS A 132 31.47 -5.07 -12.18
C LYS A 132 32.16 -3.76 -11.83
N ALA A 133 31.88 -2.68 -12.56
CA ALA A 133 32.51 -1.37 -12.36
C ALA A 133 32.10 -0.67 -11.05
N PHE A 134 30.91 -0.96 -10.53
CA PHE A 134 30.37 -0.36 -9.29
C PHE A 134 30.56 -1.23 -8.03
N LYS A 135 30.90 -2.51 -8.17
CA LYS A 135 31.23 -3.40 -7.04
C LYS A 135 32.40 -2.85 -6.21
N ASN A 136 32.32 -3.02 -4.89
CA ASN A 136 33.16 -2.42 -3.86
C ASN A 136 33.11 -0.87 -3.81
N ARG A 137 32.12 -0.25 -4.47
CA ARG A 137 31.91 1.20 -4.52
C ARG A 137 30.45 1.60 -4.28
N ILE A 138 29.53 0.64 -4.09
CA ILE A 138 28.08 0.87 -3.95
C ILE A 138 27.81 1.81 -2.79
N GLN A 139 28.34 1.49 -1.59
CA GLN A 139 28.18 2.33 -0.39
C GLN A 139 28.58 3.80 -0.63
N ARG A 140 29.64 4.05 -1.41
CA ARG A 140 30.14 5.40 -1.74
C ARG A 140 29.33 6.09 -2.86
N LEU A 141 28.82 5.32 -3.83
CA LEU A 141 28.01 5.83 -4.94
C LEU A 141 26.58 6.15 -4.49
N THR A 142 25.97 5.34 -3.62
CA THR A 142 24.65 5.61 -3.03
C THR A 142 24.67 6.85 -2.13
N GLN A 143 25.79 7.18 -1.49
CA GLN A 143 25.93 8.44 -0.74
C GLN A 143 26.15 9.69 -1.61
N HIS A 144 26.22 9.54 -2.94
CA HIS A 144 26.47 10.61 -3.89
C HIS A 144 25.18 11.09 -4.59
N LYS A 145 24.95 12.41 -4.61
CA LYS A 145 23.69 13.03 -5.09
C LYS A 145 23.28 12.63 -6.51
N PHE A 146 24.24 12.39 -7.40
CA PHE A 146 23.98 12.02 -8.80
C PHE A 146 24.12 10.52 -9.08
N ALA A 147 24.96 9.79 -8.33
CA ALA A 147 25.23 8.37 -8.62
C ALA A 147 24.23 7.45 -7.92
N SER A 148 23.63 7.91 -6.82
CA SER A 148 22.54 7.21 -6.12
C SER A 148 21.38 6.81 -7.03
N GLU A 149 21.02 7.65 -7.99
CA GLU A 149 19.98 7.35 -8.99
C GLU A 149 20.39 6.21 -9.93
N VAL A 150 21.64 6.20 -10.39
CA VAL A 150 22.21 5.14 -11.23
C VAL A 150 22.25 3.81 -10.47
N ILE A 151 22.68 3.85 -9.21
CA ILE A 151 22.72 2.66 -8.34
C ILE A 151 21.32 2.15 -8.02
N ASP A 152 20.36 3.04 -7.72
CA ASP A 152 18.98 2.63 -7.41
C ASP A 152 18.26 2.07 -8.64
N THR A 153 18.50 2.62 -9.83
CA THR A 153 18.00 2.07 -11.11
C THR A 153 18.51 0.64 -11.31
N LEU A 154 19.82 0.40 -11.17
CA LEU A 154 20.40 -0.95 -11.24
C LEU A 154 19.80 -1.87 -10.16
N TYR A 155 19.62 -1.37 -8.94
CA TYR A 155 19.13 -2.13 -7.80
C TYR A 155 17.66 -2.57 -7.93
N ASN A 156 16.79 -1.64 -8.35
CA ASN A 156 15.36 -1.82 -8.39
C ASN A 156 14.92 -2.56 -9.67
N ASP A 157 15.42 -2.11 -10.82
CA ASP A 157 14.87 -2.48 -12.12
C ASP A 157 15.61 -3.68 -12.76
N TYR A 158 16.89 -3.92 -12.42
CA TYR A 158 17.74 -4.91 -13.12
C TYR A 158 18.42 -5.95 -12.23
N ALA A 159 18.66 -5.67 -10.94
CA ALA A 159 19.39 -6.59 -10.07
C ALA A 159 18.55 -7.82 -9.70
N THR A 160 19.16 -9.00 -9.82
CA THR A 160 18.65 -10.25 -9.23
C THR A 160 18.61 -10.17 -7.70
N ALA A 161 17.92 -11.11 -7.05
CA ALA A 161 17.92 -11.20 -5.58
C ALA A 161 19.35 -11.30 -4.99
N SER A 162 20.24 -12.11 -5.60
CA SER A 162 21.64 -12.23 -5.18
C SER A 162 22.40 -10.91 -5.31
N GLN A 163 22.29 -10.24 -6.46
CA GLN A 163 22.95 -8.96 -6.69
C GLN A 163 22.45 -7.87 -5.73
N ARG A 164 21.14 -7.84 -5.43
CA ARG A 164 20.59 -6.94 -4.41
C ARG A 164 21.18 -7.20 -3.03
N SER A 165 21.39 -8.45 -2.63
CA SER A 165 22.04 -8.78 -1.38
C SER A 165 23.52 -8.37 -1.37
N GLU A 166 24.30 -8.67 -2.42
CA GLU A 166 25.69 -8.22 -2.55
C GLU A 166 25.83 -6.69 -2.45
N MET A 167 24.94 -5.94 -3.12
CA MET A 167 24.94 -4.47 -3.08
C MET A 167 24.61 -3.90 -1.68
N ILE A 168 23.76 -4.58 -0.92
CA ILE A 168 23.41 -4.19 0.47
C ILE A 168 24.52 -4.56 1.45
N GLN A 169 25.19 -5.70 1.26
CA GLN A 169 26.31 -6.15 2.11
C GLN A 169 27.49 -5.18 2.15
N GLU A 170 27.74 -4.43 1.06
CA GLU A 170 28.80 -3.39 1.04
C GLU A 170 28.60 -2.32 2.13
N PHE A 171 27.37 -2.10 2.62
CA PHE A 171 27.10 -1.16 3.71
C PHE A 171 27.48 -1.71 5.09
N TYR A 172 27.57 -3.02 5.27
CA TYR A 172 27.97 -3.67 6.53
C TYR A 172 29.50 -3.67 6.72
N GLY A 173 30.25 -3.26 5.69
CA GLY A 173 31.70 -3.08 5.70
C GLY A 173 32.46 -4.16 4.93
N ASN A 174 33.46 -3.75 4.16
CA ASN A 174 34.15 -4.58 3.15
C ASN A 174 34.68 -5.94 3.67
N ARG A 175 35.12 -6.04 4.94
CA ARG A 175 35.62 -7.29 5.52
C ARG A 175 34.50 -8.27 5.90
N HIS A 176 33.30 -7.77 6.17
CA HIS A 176 32.15 -8.57 6.61
C HIS A 176 31.37 -9.13 5.42
N ALA A 177 31.20 -8.32 4.35
CA ALA A 177 30.59 -8.76 3.09
C ALA A 177 31.23 -10.03 2.51
N LEU A 178 32.57 -10.14 2.56
CA LEU A 178 33.31 -11.31 2.07
C LEU A 178 32.93 -12.61 2.81
N ARG A 179 32.90 -12.56 4.15
CA ARG A 179 32.58 -13.74 5.00
C ARG A 179 31.13 -14.18 4.89
N LEU A 180 30.21 -13.24 4.69
CA LEU A 180 28.80 -13.53 4.47
C LEU A 180 28.59 -14.33 3.17
N GLY A 181 29.32 -13.96 2.10
CA GLY A 181 29.31 -14.68 0.83
C GLY A 181 29.81 -16.13 0.94
N GLU A 182 30.86 -16.37 1.73
CA GLU A 182 31.40 -17.71 2.02
C GLU A 182 30.34 -18.62 2.69
N HIS A 183 29.57 -18.08 3.63
CA HIS A 183 28.54 -18.83 4.37
C HIS A 183 27.14 -18.80 3.74
N LYS A 184 26.95 -18.17 2.57
CA LYS A 184 25.63 -17.91 1.95
C LYS A 184 24.64 -17.18 2.88
N LEU A 185 25.16 -16.31 3.75
CA LEU A 185 24.39 -15.43 4.63
C LEU A 185 24.21 -14.08 3.95
N PHE A 186 23.06 -13.42 4.15
CA PHE A 186 22.68 -12.27 3.31
C PHE A 186 22.08 -11.07 4.03
N THR A 187 21.73 -11.19 5.32
CA THR A 187 21.06 -10.12 6.07
C THR A 187 21.97 -9.41 7.06
N LEU A 188 21.53 -8.24 7.56
CA LEU A 188 22.23 -7.59 8.68
C LEU A 188 22.16 -8.46 9.94
N GLU A 189 21.03 -9.13 10.16
CA GLU A 189 20.83 -10.02 11.33
C GLU A 189 21.86 -11.16 11.36
N ASP A 190 22.12 -11.80 10.21
CA ASP A 190 23.16 -12.83 10.07
C ASP A 190 24.56 -12.27 10.39
N THR A 191 24.82 -11.04 9.94
CA THR A 191 26.11 -10.35 10.14
C THR A 191 26.38 -10.10 11.63
N LEU A 192 25.36 -9.67 12.37
CA LEU A 192 25.44 -9.40 13.80
C LEU A 192 25.57 -10.70 14.61
N LYS A 193 24.86 -11.77 14.21
CA LYS A 193 25.00 -13.11 14.83
C LYS A 193 26.37 -13.74 14.61
N LEU A 194 26.98 -13.54 13.44
CA LEU A 194 28.32 -14.06 13.13
C LEU A 194 29.42 -13.31 13.89
N HIS A 195 29.20 -12.03 14.22
CA HIS A 195 30.16 -11.15 14.87
C HIS A 195 29.50 -10.31 15.98
N PRO A 196 29.06 -10.94 17.09
CA PRO A 196 28.38 -10.24 18.19
C PRO A 196 29.29 -9.15 18.79
N ASP A 197 30.57 -9.46 18.93
CA ASP A 197 31.68 -8.60 19.36
C ASP A 197 31.82 -7.28 18.56
N LYS A 198 31.33 -7.24 17.32
CA LYS A 198 31.42 -6.06 16.44
C LYS A 198 30.07 -5.41 16.16
N SER A 199 28.99 -5.90 16.77
CA SER A 199 27.63 -5.43 16.50
C SER A 199 27.46 -3.93 16.75
N ALA A 200 27.99 -3.41 17.85
CA ALA A 200 27.95 -1.98 18.17
C ALA A 200 28.67 -1.12 17.11
N MET A 201 29.86 -1.54 16.66
CA MET A 201 30.65 -0.84 15.64
C MET A 201 29.97 -0.85 14.27
N ILE A 202 29.40 -1.99 13.86
CA ILE A 202 28.67 -2.13 12.60
C ILE A 202 27.43 -1.23 12.61
N LEU A 203 26.65 -1.27 13.70
CA LEU A 203 25.44 -0.47 13.83
C LEU A 203 25.76 1.04 13.87
N ASP A 204 26.74 1.52 14.63
CA ASP A 204 27.11 2.94 14.66
C ASP A 204 27.61 3.46 13.30
N ASN A 205 28.41 2.67 12.58
CA ASN A 205 28.82 3.00 11.20
C ASN A 205 27.61 3.09 10.25
N LEU A 206 26.67 2.14 10.34
CA LEU A 206 25.42 2.19 9.58
C LEU A 206 24.58 3.43 9.94
N THR A 207 24.48 3.80 11.22
CA THR A 207 23.76 5.01 11.64
C THR A 207 24.35 6.26 11.00
N LYS A 208 25.67 6.41 11.01
CA LYS A 208 26.38 7.54 10.38
C LYS A 208 26.14 7.61 8.87
N ILE A 209 26.15 6.46 8.18
CA ILE A 209 25.85 6.37 6.74
C ILE A 209 24.39 6.77 6.47
N LEU A 210 23.45 6.27 7.27
CA LEU A 210 22.01 6.57 7.13
C LEU A 210 21.72 8.05 7.40
N ILE A 211 22.34 8.68 8.41
CA ILE A 211 22.23 10.13 8.66
C ILE A 211 22.66 10.92 7.41
N ASN A 212 23.77 10.55 6.79
CA ASN A 212 24.30 11.18 5.57
C ASN A 212 23.42 10.95 4.33
N LEU A 213 22.71 9.82 4.26
CA LEU A 213 21.75 9.53 3.19
C LEU A 213 20.46 10.34 3.35
N VAL A 214 19.93 10.41 4.57
CA VAL A 214 18.70 11.15 4.90
C VAL A 214 18.91 12.66 4.78
N SER A 215 20.02 13.21 5.29
CA SER A 215 20.30 14.67 5.21
C SER A 215 20.46 15.18 3.77
N LYS A 216 20.71 14.27 2.81
CA LYS A 216 20.75 14.55 1.37
C LYS A 216 19.44 14.25 0.63
N GLY A 217 18.39 13.78 1.32
CA GLY A 217 17.11 13.37 0.73
C GLY A 217 17.20 12.12 -0.16
N LEU A 218 18.17 11.23 0.09
CA LEU A 218 18.43 10.04 -0.73
C LEU A 218 17.62 8.82 -0.28
N ASN A 219 16.89 8.94 0.83
CA ASN A 219 15.95 7.93 1.33
C ASN A 219 14.69 7.76 0.46
N LYS A 220 14.52 8.57 -0.60
CA LYS A 220 13.54 8.30 -1.67
C LYS A 220 13.86 7.05 -2.51
N TYR A 221 15.11 6.58 -2.49
CA TYR A 221 15.59 5.44 -3.29
C TYR A 221 15.35 4.10 -2.58
N SER A 222 14.98 3.09 -3.37
CA SER A 222 14.62 1.74 -2.88
C SER A 222 15.75 1.06 -2.11
N ILE A 223 17.00 1.17 -2.59
CA ILE A 223 18.18 0.59 -1.93
C ILE A 223 18.40 1.19 -0.52
N VAL A 224 18.14 2.49 -0.36
CA VAL A 224 18.27 3.19 0.93
C VAL A 224 17.12 2.80 1.88
N GLN A 225 15.92 2.62 1.35
CA GLN A 225 14.75 2.17 2.13
C GLN A 225 14.92 0.74 2.65
N HIS A 226 15.46 -0.17 1.83
CA HIS A 226 15.80 -1.52 2.27
C HIS A 226 16.92 -1.52 3.32
N LEU A 227 18.01 -0.78 3.10
CA LEU A 227 19.08 -0.63 4.09
C LEU A 227 18.55 -0.09 5.43
N LEU A 228 17.68 0.92 5.39
CA LEU A 228 17.05 1.50 6.57
C LEU A 228 16.09 0.52 7.26
N LEU A 229 15.36 -0.32 6.50
CA LEU A 229 14.53 -1.39 7.06
C LEU A 229 15.37 -2.46 7.77
N GLU A 230 16.46 -2.92 7.16
CA GLU A 230 17.40 -3.88 7.77
C GLU A 230 18.02 -3.33 9.05
N TYR A 231 18.47 -2.07 9.02
CA TYR A 231 18.96 -1.37 10.20
C TYR A 231 17.90 -1.28 11.31
N LEU A 232 16.69 -0.81 11.00
CA LEU A 232 15.59 -0.66 11.98
C LEU A 232 15.01 -1.99 12.49
N ARG A 233 15.26 -3.11 11.82
CA ARG A 233 14.96 -4.45 12.34
C ARG A 233 15.84 -4.81 13.53
N ASN A 234 17.11 -4.44 13.47
CA ASN A 234 18.15 -4.87 14.41
C ASN A 234 18.46 -3.82 15.50
N ALA A 235 18.52 -2.53 15.14
CA ALA A 235 18.92 -1.45 16.04
C ALA A 235 17.99 -1.25 17.26
N VAL A 236 16.69 -1.54 17.12
CA VAL A 236 15.71 -1.38 18.22
C VAL A 236 15.92 -2.44 19.31
N SER A 237 16.32 -3.65 18.95
CA SER A 237 16.66 -4.71 19.90
C SER A 237 17.93 -4.33 20.67
N PHE A 238 18.95 -3.84 19.96
CA PHE A 238 20.21 -3.37 20.54
C PHE A 238 19.97 -2.21 21.54
N SER A 239 19.17 -1.20 21.16
CA SER A 239 18.87 -0.06 22.03
C SER A 239 18.01 -0.39 23.27
N LYS A 240 17.37 -1.56 23.34
CA LYS A 240 16.54 -1.97 24.49
C LYS A 240 17.31 -2.71 25.57
N ALA A 241 18.46 -3.30 25.25
CA ALA A 241 19.24 -4.14 26.17
C ALA A 241 19.72 -3.42 27.45
N GLN A 242 19.82 -2.09 27.45
CA GLN A 242 20.19 -1.28 28.62
C GLN A 242 19.04 -0.93 29.58
N SER A 243 17.78 -1.22 29.23
CA SER A 243 16.61 -0.68 29.97
C SER A 243 16.00 -1.62 31.03
N ILE A 244 16.69 -2.70 31.39
CA ILE A 244 16.34 -3.55 32.54
C ILE A 244 17.16 -3.08 33.76
N PRO A 245 16.57 -2.37 34.73
CA PRO A 245 17.27 -2.08 35.98
C PRO A 245 17.44 -3.36 36.80
N VAL A 246 18.69 -3.71 37.10
CA VAL A 246 19.05 -4.80 38.02
C VAL A 246 18.71 -4.38 39.46
N ASN A 247 17.42 -4.41 39.82
CA ASN A 247 16.98 -4.31 41.21
C ASN A 247 15.56 -4.84 41.45
N VAL A 248 15.31 -6.12 41.14
CA VAL A 248 14.20 -6.86 41.77
C VAL A 248 14.76 -7.54 43.01
N LYS A 249 14.76 -6.82 44.15
CA LYS A 249 14.93 -7.49 45.45
C LYS A 249 13.75 -8.43 45.64
N ALA A 250 14.04 -9.73 45.67
CA ALA A 250 13.05 -10.75 45.96
C ALA A 250 12.44 -10.50 47.35
N SER A 251 11.12 -10.29 47.41
CA SER A 251 10.37 -10.56 48.63
C SER A 251 9.98 -12.03 48.59
N MET A 252 10.57 -12.81 49.49
CA MET A 252 10.15 -14.19 49.72
C MET A 252 8.71 -14.20 50.22
N ASN A 253 7.91 -15.16 49.75
CA ASN A 253 7.01 -15.91 50.62
C ASN A 253 6.82 -17.31 50.04
N THR A 254 6.87 -18.30 50.93
CA THR A 254 7.07 -19.72 50.62
C THR A 254 5.79 -20.53 50.71
N SER A 255 5.49 -21.31 49.67
CA SER A 255 4.83 -22.62 49.78
C SER A 255 4.85 -23.38 48.44
N GLN A 256 5.65 -24.45 48.39
CA GLN A 256 5.64 -25.55 47.39
C GLN A 256 4.86 -26.75 47.98
N PRO A 257 4.76 -27.92 47.29
CA PRO A 257 5.11 -28.30 45.91
C PRO A 257 3.82 -28.55 45.07
N SER A 258 3.78 -28.93 43.78
CA SER A 258 4.58 -29.83 42.93
C SER A 258 4.29 -29.54 41.42
N GLU A 259 4.90 -30.14 40.38
CA GLU A 259 6.02 -31.10 40.28
C GLU A 259 6.84 -30.94 38.96
N THR A 260 8.16 -31.12 39.09
CA THR A 260 9.14 -31.74 38.17
C THR A 260 8.96 -31.77 36.63
N ILE A 261 9.83 -31.04 35.92
CA ILE A 261 10.88 -31.56 35.00
C ILE A 261 12.00 -30.50 34.89
N VAL A 262 13.26 -30.93 34.97
CA VAL A 262 14.50 -30.12 34.98
C VAL A 262 15.65 -31.01 34.46
N PRO A 263 16.87 -30.50 34.18
CA PRO A 263 17.28 -29.38 33.32
C PRO A 263 18.23 -29.88 32.19
N TYR A 264 18.81 -28.96 31.41
CA TYR A 264 20.22 -29.13 31.02
C TYR A 264 20.97 -27.80 31.14
N ILE A 265 21.82 -27.72 32.17
CA ILE A 265 22.88 -26.73 32.32
C ILE A 265 24.16 -27.55 32.52
N VAL A 266 25.23 -27.20 31.81
CA VAL A 266 26.60 -27.49 32.22
C VAL A 266 27.37 -26.19 32.08
N ASP A 267 27.86 -25.69 33.21
CA ASP A 267 28.66 -24.47 33.28
C ASP A 267 30.12 -24.74 32.90
N GLU A 268 30.76 -23.75 32.28
CA GLU A 268 32.13 -23.37 32.64
C GLU A 268 32.19 -21.85 32.81
N PRO A 269 32.73 -21.32 33.93
CA PRO A 269 32.79 -19.89 34.18
C PRO A 269 33.98 -19.27 33.46
N VAL A 270 33.74 -18.64 32.30
CA VAL A 270 34.71 -17.74 31.69
C VAL A 270 34.64 -16.39 32.42
N ASP A 271 35.71 -16.05 33.15
CA ASP A 271 35.87 -14.77 33.88
C ASP A 271 36.06 -13.59 32.91
N CYS A 272 34.98 -13.22 32.21
CA CYS A 272 34.92 -12.07 31.30
C CYS A 272 34.60 -10.80 32.08
N LYS A 273 35.65 -10.04 32.41
CA LYS A 273 35.51 -8.65 32.86
C LYS A 273 35.00 -7.76 31.71
N ASP A 274 34.25 -6.73 32.09
CA ASP A 274 33.67 -5.68 31.24
C ASP A 274 32.58 -6.17 30.24
N GLU A 275 31.32 -6.23 30.71
CA GLU A 275 30.17 -6.20 29.80
C GLU A 275 30.11 -4.84 29.10
N ASP A 276 30.30 -4.83 27.78
CA ASP A 276 30.31 -3.64 26.92
C ASP A 276 29.02 -2.81 27.02
N ALA A 277 29.05 -1.78 27.86
CA ALA A 277 27.99 -0.78 27.93
C ALA A 277 27.88 -0.05 26.58
N ILE A 278 26.79 -0.29 25.85
CA ILE A 278 26.51 0.29 24.53
C ILE A 278 26.82 1.81 24.54
N PRO A 279 27.70 2.31 23.66
CA PRO A 279 28.16 3.69 23.72
C PRO A 279 27.03 4.71 23.63
N LYS A 280 27.05 5.71 24.51
CA LYS A 280 26.07 6.83 24.51
C LYS A 280 25.93 7.50 23.13
N SER A 281 27.05 7.62 22.41
CA SER A 281 27.12 8.12 21.03
C SER A 281 26.23 7.37 20.04
N PHE A 282 26.00 6.06 20.21
CA PHE A 282 25.09 5.29 19.37
C PHE A 282 23.64 5.76 19.56
N HIS A 283 23.22 5.98 20.80
CA HIS A 283 21.87 6.45 21.11
C HIS A 283 21.63 7.89 20.59
N ASP A 284 22.62 8.76 20.74
CA ASP A 284 22.58 10.14 20.22
C ASP A 284 22.50 10.14 18.67
N ASN A 285 23.31 9.31 18.00
CA ASN A 285 23.28 9.13 16.55
C ASN A 285 21.92 8.55 16.08
N PHE A 286 21.38 7.53 16.77
CA PHE A 286 20.07 6.96 16.45
C PHE A 286 18.95 8.00 16.61
N THR A 287 19.00 8.77 17.69
CA THR A 287 18.08 9.88 17.97
C THR A 287 18.12 10.93 16.85
N THR A 288 19.31 11.32 16.39
CA THR A 288 19.52 12.25 15.27
C THR A 288 18.98 11.69 13.96
N LEU A 289 19.19 10.40 13.67
CA LEU A 289 18.65 9.74 12.48
C LEU A 289 17.11 9.79 12.47
N ILE A 290 16.47 9.48 13.59
CA ILE A 290 15.02 9.53 13.74
C ILE A 290 14.50 10.97 13.57
N GLU A 291 15.16 11.96 14.14
CA GLU A 291 14.79 13.39 14.02
C GLU A 291 14.86 13.88 12.57
N ASN A 292 15.94 13.56 11.84
CA ASN A 292 16.07 13.88 10.42
C ASN A 292 15.01 13.20 9.54
N LEU A 293 14.44 12.06 9.98
CA LEU A 293 13.42 11.31 9.24
C LEU A 293 12.00 11.85 9.48
N ILE A 294 11.66 12.20 10.74
CA ILE A 294 10.29 12.64 11.09
C ILE A 294 9.95 14.04 10.60
N ASP A 295 10.94 14.89 10.30
CA ASP A 295 10.72 16.22 9.72
C ASP A 295 10.50 16.15 8.20
N GLY A 296 9.37 15.56 7.81
CA GLY A 296 8.90 15.45 6.42
C GLY A 296 9.62 14.41 5.53
N GLN A 297 10.87 14.03 5.84
CA GLN A 297 11.65 13.09 5.02
C GLN A 297 11.05 11.67 4.93
N ILE A 298 10.13 11.28 5.82
CA ILE A 298 9.37 10.03 5.69
C ILE A 298 8.47 10.01 4.44
N VAL A 299 7.87 11.15 4.02
CA VAL A 299 6.84 11.14 2.96
C VAL A 299 7.33 10.54 1.62
N PRO A 300 8.54 10.86 1.11
CA PRO A 300 9.13 10.20 -0.05
C PRO A 300 9.31 8.68 0.06
N MET A 301 9.24 8.08 1.25
CA MET A 301 9.35 6.63 1.45
C MET A 301 7.99 5.90 1.43
N LEU A 302 6.88 6.61 1.57
CA LEU A 302 5.56 6.02 1.80
C LEU A 302 4.91 5.42 0.54
N HIS A 303 5.58 5.45 -0.61
CA HIS A 303 5.09 4.87 -1.85
C HIS A 303 5.65 3.46 -2.12
N THR A 304 6.62 2.98 -1.33
CA THR A 304 7.25 1.67 -1.53
C THR A 304 6.97 0.71 -0.37
N ARG A 305 7.03 -0.59 -0.68
CA ARG A 305 6.75 -1.68 0.26
C ARG A 305 7.67 -1.66 1.48
N ASP A 306 8.94 -1.38 1.27
CA ASP A 306 9.98 -1.47 2.30
C ASP A 306 10.21 -0.10 2.97
N GLY A 307 9.99 1.00 2.25
CA GLY A 307 9.92 2.36 2.81
C GLY A 307 8.79 2.53 3.82
N VAL A 308 7.59 1.99 3.54
CA VAL A 308 6.48 1.95 4.51
C VAL A 308 6.82 1.13 5.76
N ARG A 309 7.49 -0.02 5.62
CA ARG A 309 7.90 -0.83 6.78
C ARG A 309 8.98 -0.14 7.62
N ALA A 310 9.91 0.56 6.99
CA ALA A 310 10.88 1.41 7.69
C ALA A 310 10.16 2.57 8.42
N ALA A 311 9.23 3.26 7.76
CA ALA A 311 8.43 4.34 8.35
C ALA A 311 7.62 3.87 9.58
N LEU A 312 7.02 2.69 9.53
CA LEU A 312 6.33 2.10 10.69
C LEU A 312 7.28 1.81 11.86
N ARG A 313 8.48 1.29 11.60
CA ARG A 313 9.50 1.09 12.65
C ARG A 313 9.96 2.41 13.28
N ILE A 314 10.11 3.47 12.49
CA ILE A 314 10.39 4.83 12.99
C ILE A 314 9.25 5.30 13.90
N LEU A 315 7.99 5.22 13.44
CA LEU A 315 6.80 5.56 14.22
C LEU A 315 6.73 4.82 15.58
N TRP A 316 7.07 3.54 15.62
CA TRP A 316 7.08 2.74 16.84
C TRP A 316 8.24 3.09 17.79
N ALA A 317 9.39 3.52 17.26
CA ALA A 317 10.53 4.02 18.02
C ALA A 317 10.33 5.48 18.52
N CYS A 318 9.47 6.27 17.88
CA CYS A 318 9.21 7.65 18.28
C CYS A 318 8.43 7.76 19.59
N SER A 319 8.92 8.61 20.49
CA SER A 319 8.17 9.11 21.65
C SER A 319 6.92 9.91 21.23
N PRO A 320 5.94 10.16 22.13
CA PRO A 320 4.74 10.95 21.81
C PRO A 320 5.04 12.33 21.22
N GLN A 321 6.10 13.01 21.69
CA GLN A 321 6.56 14.28 21.14
C GLN A 321 7.06 14.15 19.70
N LYS A 322 7.88 13.12 19.41
CA LYS A 322 8.38 12.85 18.05
C LYS A 322 7.27 12.40 17.09
N ARG A 323 6.31 11.60 17.58
CA ARG A 323 5.08 11.25 16.83
C ARG A 323 4.27 12.49 16.45
N LYS A 324 4.20 13.51 17.31
CA LYS A 324 3.52 14.78 17.02
C LYS A 324 4.17 15.59 15.88
N ILE A 325 5.50 15.51 15.73
CA ILE A 325 6.22 16.09 14.60
C ILE A 325 5.88 15.30 13.32
N LEU A 326 6.10 13.98 13.34
CA LEU A 326 5.80 13.06 12.23
C LEU A 326 4.38 13.28 11.69
N VAL A 327 3.36 13.20 12.55
CA VAL A 327 1.94 13.32 12.14
C VAL A 327 1.64 14.69 11.53
N LYS A 328 2.24 15.77 12.04
CA LYS A 328 2.10 17.12 11.43
C LYS A 328 2.76 17.20 10.06
N GLY A 329 3.86 16.49 9.83
CA GLY A 329 4.57 16.41 8.55
C GLY A 329 3.81 15.65 7.45
N LEU A 330 2.73 14.94 7.78
CA LEU A 330 1.87 14.24 6.81
C LEU A 330 0.71 15.11 6.28
N LYS A 331 0.55 16.33 6.79
CA LYS A 331 -0.49 17.25 6.33
C LYS A 331 -0.45 17.47 4.82
N THR A 332 -1.61 17.68 4.23
CA THR A 332 -1.87 17.82 2.79
C THR A 332 -1.42 16.64 1.93
N CYS A 333 -1.02 15.52 2.55
CA CYS A 333 -0.53 14.33 1.86
C CYS A 333 -1.39 13.10 2.16
N VAL A 334 -2.39 13.18 3.06
CA VAL A 334 -3.11 12.00 3.59
C VAL A 334 -3.84 11.25 2.49
N GLN A 335 -4.55 11.95 1.59
CA GLN A 335 -5.20 11.37 0.41
C GLN A 335 -4.19 10.62 -0.49
N ASN A 336 -3.12 11.31 -0.91
CA ASN A 336 -2.08 10.75 -1.78
C ASN A 336 -1.40 9.51 -1.18
N ILE A 337 -1.15 9.51 0.13
CA ILE A 337 -0.57 8.35 0.85
C ILE A 337 -1.60 7.21 0.93
N ALA A 338 -2.86 7.50 1.24
CA ALA A 338 -3.91 6.49 1.37
C ALA A 338 -4.35 5.86 0.03
N PHE A 339 -4.08 6.52 -1.09
CA PHE A 339 -4.43 5.99 -2.42
C PHE A 339 -3.33 5.04 -2.92
N ASN A 340 -2.07 5.27 -2.55
CA ASN A 340 -0.96 4.40 -2.89
C ASN A 340 -1.11 2.94 -2.35
N GLU A 341 -0.65 1.97 -3.15
CA GLU A 341 -0.71 0.53 -2.88
C GLU A 341 0.01 0.06 -1.59
N HIS A 342 0.91 0.89 -1.05
CA HIS A 342 1.66 0.62 0.16
C HIS A 342 1.40 1.70 1.23
N GLY A 343 1.30 2.97 0.85
CA GLY A 343 1.14 4.11 1.76
C GLY A 343 -0.08 4.01 2.68
N HIS A 344 -1.19 3.42 2.21
CA HIS A 344 -2.37 3.20 3.05
C HIS A 344 -2.08 2.34 4.29
N LEU A 345 -1.12 1.41 4.21
CA LEU A 345 -0.67 0.60 5.34
C LEU A 345 0.07 1.43 6.39
N PHE A 346 0.74 2.52 5.98
CA PHE A 346 1.33 3.46 6.92
C PHE A 346 0.27 4.26 7.68
N ILE A 347 -0.78 4.73 7.00
CA ILE A 347 -1.91 5.42 7.66
C ILE A 347 -2.61 4.47 8.65
N ILE A 348 -2.81 3.21 8.26
CA ILE A 348 -3.34 2.15 9.14
C ILE A 348 -2.44 1.97 10.38
N GLY A 349 -1.13 1.81 10.23
CA GLY A 349 -0.22 1.65 11.36
C GLY A 349 -0.06 2.91 12.22
N LEU A 350 -0.24 4.09 11.63
CA LEU A 350 -0.28 5.37 12.34
C LEU A 350 -1.50 5.47 13.24
N ILE A 351 -2.68 5.13 12.70
CA ILE A 351 -3.92 4.99 13.49
C ILE A 351 -3.73 3.93 14.58
N ASP A 352 -3.06 2.80 14.28
CA ASP A 352 -2.83 1.72 15.23
C ASP A 352 -1.84 2.03 16.39
N SER A 353 -0.98 3.03 16.21
CA SER A 353 0.15 3.27 17.11
C SER A 353 0.07 4.60 17.87
N VAL A 354 -0.58 5.63 17.31
CA VAL A 354 -0.67 6.95 17.95
C VAL A 354 -1.82 6.96 18.96
N ASP A 355 -1.53 7.38 20.20
CA ASP A 355 -2.52 7.47 21.28
C ASP A 355 -3.18 8.86 21.37
N ASP A 356 -2.56 9.91 20.81
CA ASP A 356 -3.13 11.27 20.76
C ASP A 356 -4.21 11.36 19.66
N ILE A 357 -5.43 10.96 20.02
CA ILE A 357 -6.59 10.97 19.13
C ILE A 357 -6.96 12.38 18.66
N VAL A 358 -6.74 13.41 19.48
CA VAL A 358 -7.05 14.81 19.17
C VAL A 358 -6.10 15.35 18.11
N LEU A 359 -4.83 14.96 18.14
CA LEU A 359 -3.89 15.21 17.07
C LEU A 359 -4.32 14.52 15.77
N LEU A 360 -4.72 13.24 15.81
CA LEU A 360 -5.21 12.51 14.64
C LEU A 360 -6.46 13.18 14.04
N GLN A 361 -7.42 13.57 14.88
CA GLN A 361 -8.62 14.31 14.47
C GLN A 361 -8.27 15.62 13.73
N LYS A 362 -7.36 16.42 14.29
CA LYS A 362 -6.95 17.73 13.75
C LYS A 362 -6.04 17.67 12.52
N THR A 363 -5.62 16.48 12.11
CA THR A 363 -4.68 16.28 10.99
C THR A 363 -5.23 15.22 10.03
N ILE A 364 -5.01 13.95 10.34
CA ILE A 364 -5.33 12.81 9.48
C ILE A 364 -6.84 12.69 9.23
N PHE A 365 -7.67 12.72 10.27
CA PHE A 365 -9.10 12.46 10.09
C PHE A 365 -9.81 13.61 9.41
N ARG A 366 -9.35 14.86 9.63
CA ARG A 366 -9.86 16.01 8.89
C ARG A 366 -9.69 15.83 7.38
N GLU A 367 -8.49 15.50 6.91
CA GLU A 367 -8.25 15.24 5.48
C GLU A 367 -9.06 14.03 4.97
N ILE A 368 -9.22 12.97 5.77
CA ILE A 368 -10.11 11.84 5.43
C ILE A 368 -11.59 12.24 5.34
N LEU A 369 -12.05 13.17 6.18
CA LEU A 369 -13.44 13.65 6.20
C LEU A 369 -13.72 14.64 5.07
N ASP A 370 -12.75 15.51 4.77
CA ASP A 370 -12.81 16.47 3.66
C ASP A 370 -12.90 15.72 2.30
N ASP A 371 -12.18 14.59 2.15
CA ASP A 371 -12.20 13.70 0.97
C ASP A 371 -13.04 12.41 1.14
N LEU A 372 -14.02 12.37 2.07
CA LEU A 372 -14.62 11.10 2.52
C LEU A 372 -15.23 10.26 1.40
N GLU A 373 -15.92 10.88 0.44
CA GLU A 373 -16.47 10.18 -0.72
C GLU A 373 -15.38 9.50 -1.56
N LEU A 374 -14.22 10.15 -1.71
CA LEU A 374 -13.09 9.58 -2.47
C LEU A 374 -12.40 8.45 -1.71
N PHE A 375 -12.35 8.49 -0.37
CA PHE A 375 -11.96 7.31 0.44
C PHE A 375 -12.99 6.17 0.31
N VAL A 376 -14.27 6.54 0.19
CA VAL A 376 -15.40 5.66 -0.11
C VAL A 376 -15.50 5.33 -1.62
N MET A 377 -14.56 5.76 -2.49
CA MET A 377 -14.43 5.29 -3.88
C MET A 377 -13.10 4.59 -4.18
N HIS A 378 -12.00 4.91 -3.50
CA HIS A 378 -10.69 4.35 -3.81
C HIS A 378 -10.43 3.02 -3.07
N PRO A 379 -10.00 1.92 -3.74
CA PRO A 379 -9.88 0.61 -3.07
C PRO A 379 -8.83 0.51 -1.95
N ASN A 380 -7.68 1.17 -2.11
CA ASN A 380 -6.64 1.23 -1.07
C ASN A 380 -7.08 2.10 0.13
N ALA A 381 -7.60 3.30 -0.12
CA ALA A 381 -8.06 4.23 0.91
C ALA A 381 -9.20 3.67 1.76
N ARG A 382 -10.13 2.91 1.15
CA ARG A 382 -11.18 2.16 1.86
C ARG A 382 -10.63 1.23 2.95
N LYS A 383 -9.45 0.64 2.76
CA LYS A 383 -8.82 -0.21 3.80
C LYS A 383 -8.47 0.61 5.04
N VAL A 384 -8.17 1.91 4.91
CA VAL A 384 -8.02 2.81 6.07
C VAL A 384 -9.34 2.90 6.83
N LEU A 385 -10.46 3.16 6.14
CA LEU A 385 -11.80 3.22 6.76
C LEU A 385 -12.19 1.90 7.44
N LEU A 386 -11.97 0.76 6.78
CA LEU A 386 -12.21 -0.57 7.36
C LEU A 386 -11.37 -0.80 8.62
N TYR A 387 -10.12 -0.33 8.66
CA TYR A 387 -9.27 -0.42 9.86
C TYR A 387 -9.78 0.47 11.01
N MET A 388 -10.32 1.65 10.69
CA MET A 388 -10.90 2.54 11.70
C MET A 388 -12.14 1.93 12.34
N LEU A 389 -13.00 1.28 11.55
CA LEU A 389 -14.22 0.63 12.05
C LEU A 389 -13.93 -0.67 12.84
N SER A 390 -13.05 -1.51 12.28
CA SER A 390 -12.76 -2.87 12.75
C SER A 390 -11.24 -3.15 12.69
N PRO A 391 -10.45 -2.62 13.64
CA PRO A 391 -8.99 -2.69 13.61
C PRO A 391 -8.48 -4.13 13.73
N ARG A 392 -7.56 -4.52 12.85
CA ARG A 392 -6.99 -5.89 12.76
C ARG A 392 -8.02 -7.02 12.56
N ASP A 393 -9.25 -6.71 12.13
CA ASP A 393 -10.27 -7.73 11.88
C ASP A 393 -9.87 -8.64 10.68
N ARG A 394 -9.86 -9.95 10.93
CA ARG A 394 -9.46 -10.98 9.95
C ARG A 394 -10.40 -11.06 8.74
N ARG A 395 -11.63 -10.55 8.86
CA ARG A 395 -12.60 -10.41 7.75
C ARG A 395 -12.15 -9.37 6.73
N ASN A 396 -11.41 -8.35 7.19
CA ASN A 396 -10.99 -7.20 6.39
C ASN A 396 -9.50 -7.26 6.01
N PHE A 397 -8.67 -7.95 6.81
CA PHE A 397 -7.22 -8.04 6.63
C PHE A 397 -6.70 -9.47 6.78
N CYS A 398 -5.93 -9.92 5.79
CA CYS A 398 -5.24 -11.21 5.83
C CYS A 398 -4.30 -11.28 7.05
N PRO A 399 -4.33 -12.36 7.88
CA PRO A 399 -3.49 -12.46 9.07
C PRO A 399 -1.98 -12.30 8.80
N GLN A 400 -1.49 -12.81 7.68
CA GLN A 400 -0.09 -12.67 7.24
C GLN A 400 0.29 -11.19 7.01
N LEU A 401 -0.64 -10.36 6.54
CA LEU A 401 -0.44 -8.92 6.38
C LEU A 401 -0.36 -8.23 7.76
N ILE A 402 -1.29 -8.54 8.67
CA ILE A 402 -1.28 -8.00 10.04
C ILE A 402 0.03 -8.38 10.76
N ASN A 403 0.43 -9.65 10.68
CA ASN A 403 1.64 -10.17 11.33
C ASN A 403 2.93 -9.55 10.78
N SER A 404 2.98 -9.23 9.48
CA SER A 404 4.17 -8.64 8.85
C SER A 404 4.24 -7.11 8.90
N ILE A 405 3.11 -6.42 9.13
CA ILE A 405 3.01 -4.96 9.08
C ILE A 405 2.69 -4.31 10.44
N LEU A 406 1.89 -4.93 11.30
CA LEU A 406 1.38 -4.29 12.53
C LEU A 406 1.90 -4.92 13.82
N VAL A 407 1.92 -6.26 13.89
CA VAL A 407 2.39 -6.99 15.09
C VAL A 407 3.80 -6.60 15.56
N PRO A 408 4.80 -6.28 14.70
CA PRO A 408 6.10 -5.82 15.19
C PRO A 408 6.03 -4.52 16.02
N GLY A 409 5.00 -3.69 15.80
CA GLY A 409 4.70 -2.48 16.56
C GLY A 409 4.12 -2.71 17.95
N ASP A 410 3.62 -3.92 18.24
CA ASP A 410 3.09 -4.28 19.55
C ASP A 410 4.17 -4.08 20.63
N THR A 411 5.44 -4.29 20.27
CA THR A 411 6.63 -4.08 21.14
C THR A 411 6.96 -2.60 21.44
N SER A 412 6.18 -1.63 20.96
CA SER A 412 6.38 -0.20 21.24
C SER A 412 5.93 0.17 22.65
N ILE A 413 6.86 0.71 23.45
CA ILE A 413 6.61 1.25 24.81
C ILE A 413 5.85 2.58 24.81
N TYR A 414 5.79 3.26 23.66
CA TYR A 414 5.16 4.59 23.51
C TYR A 414 3.70 4.52 23.06
N THR A 415 3.25 3.36 22.60
CA THR A 415 1.83 3.04 22.41
C THR A 415 1.36 2.37 23.69
N LYS A 416 0.34 2.93 24.34
CA LYS A 416 -0.17 2.47 25.63
C LYS A 416 -1.64 2.10 25.58
N LYS A 417 -2.42 2.66 24.66
CA LYS A 417 -3.87 2.43 24.57
C LYS A 417 -4.20 1.04 24.03
N LEU A 418 -5.12 0.34 24.68
CA LEU A 418 -5.70 -0.95 24.25
C LEU A 418 -6.36 -0.85 22.86
N LEU A 419 -6.35 -1.94 22.09
CA LEU A 419 -6.89 -1.90 20.73
C LEU A 419 -8.43 -1.74 20.71
N GLY A 420 -9.15 -2.41 21.60
CA GLY A 420 -10.59 -2.25 21.78
C GLY A 420 -11.01 -0.84 22.22
N VAL A 421 -10.18 -0.15 23.02
CA VAL A 421 -10.41 1.27 23.34
C VAL A 421 -10.31 2.12 22.08
N ARG A 422 -9.33 1.88 21.19
CA ARG A 422 -9.27 2.59 19.91
C ARG A 422 -10.46 2.28 19.00
N ALA A 423 -10.93 1.03 18.99
CA ALA A 423 -12.14 0.66 18.26
C ALA A 423 -13.36 1.48 18.73
N MET A 424 -13.45 1.78 20.04
CA MET A 424 -14.46 2.68 20.60
C MET A 424 -14.23 4.16 20.22
N GLU A 425 -12.98 4.64 20.16
CA GLU A 425 -12.69 6.02 19.73
C GLU A 425 -13.27 6.35 18.36
N MET A 426 -13.17 5.42 17.39
CA MET A 426 -13.70 5.64 16.03
C MET A 426 -15.24 5.55 15.95
N ARG A 427 -15.89 5.11 17.03
CA ARG A 427 -17.36 5.03 17.20
C ARG A 427 -17.92 6.19 18.01
N GLN A 428 -17.08 6.99 18.67
CA GLN A 428 -17.51 8.19 19.35
C GLN A 428 -17.93 9.28 18.36
N LEU A 429 -18.98 10.05 18.69
CA LEU A 429 -19.49 11.10 17.82
C LEU A 429 -18.42 12.18 17.56
N GLN A 430 -17.58 12.46 18.56
CA GLN A 430 -16.48 13.42 18.51
C GLN A 430 -15.37 13.05 17.52
N SER A 431 -15.23 11.76 17.17
CA SER A 431 -14.29 11.32 16.11
C SER A 431 -14.77 11.65 14.70
N MET A 432 -16.08 11.88 14.55
CA MET A 432 -16.79 12.18 13.30
C MET A 432 -16.76 11.09 12.22
N ILE A 433 -15.93 10.04 12.33
CA ILE A 433 -15.74 9.03 11.26
C ILE A 433 -16.96 8.11 11.06
N LEU A 434 -17.34 7.29 12.04
CA LEU A 434 -18.55 6.46 11.92
C LEU A 434 -19.83 7.31 11.72
N PRO A 435 -20.02 8.47 12.39
CA PRO A 435 -21.15 9.36 12.11
C PRO A 435 -21.19 9.89 10.67
N ALA A 436 -20.04 10.29 10.10
CA ALA A 436 -19.98 10.80 8.74
C ALA A 436 -20.20 9.69 7.70
N LEU A 437 -19.63 8.50 7.92
CA LEU A 437 -19.90 7.34 7.09
C LEU A 437 -21.38 6.93 7.12
N LEU A 438 -22.01 6.92 8.29
CA LEU A 438 -23.44 6.60 8.43
C LEU A 438 -24.35 7.68 7.82
N LYS A 439 -23.95 8.96 7.90
CA LYS A 439 -24.59 10.05 7.14
C LYS A 439 -24.42 9.82 5.64
N LEU A 440 -23.24 9.44 5.17
CA LEU A 440 -22.97 9.22 3.75
C LEU A 440 -23.81 8.07 3.19
N VAL A 441 -23.93 6.95 3.92
CA VAL A 441 -24.90 5.88 3.60
C VAL A 441 -26.32 6.43 3.50
N ASN A 442 -26.75 7.27 4.46
CA ASN A 442 -28.10 7.86 4.43
C ASN A 442 -28.37 8.81 3.26
N HIS A 443 -27.36 9.44 2.65
CA HIS A 443 -27.54 10.40 1.54
C HIS A 443 -27.21 9.80 0.16
N LYS A 444 -26.25 8.88 0.08
CA LYS A 444 -25.66 8.36 -1.16
C LYS A 444 -25.55 6.82 -1.17
N LEU A 445 -26.51 6.11 -0.56
CA LEU A 445 -26.54 4.65 -0.51
C LEU A 445 -26.32 4.01 -1.89
N VAL A 446 -27.12 4.43 -2.88
CA VAL A 446 -27.08 3.83 -4.22
C VAL A 446 -25.78 4.20 -4.94
N GLU A 447 -25.55 5.50 -5.17
CA GLU A 447 -24.38 6.05 -5.88
C GLU A 447 -23.02 5.50 -5.37
N LEU A 448 -22.78 5.48 -4.05
CA LEU A 448 -21.46 5.19 -3.47
C LEU A 448 -21.27 3.78 -2.90
N PHE A 449 -22.35 3.01 -2.67
CA PHE A 449 -22.22 1.68 -2.06
C PHE A 449 -22.81 0.54 -2.90
N ILE A 450 -23.98 0.73 -3.51
CA ILE A 450 -24.67 -0.30 -4.29
C ILE A 450 -24.24 -0.27 -5.77
N GLY A 451 -24.11 0.94 -6.33
CA GLY A 451 -23.92 1.20 -7.75
C GLY A 451 -25.24 1.34 -8.50
N ASP A 452 -25.22 2.17 -9.54
CA ASP A 452 -26.30 2.37 -10.50
C ASP A 452 -25.72 2.62 -11.91
N SER A 453 -26.57 2.57 -12.93
CA SER A 453 -26.24 2.96 -14.30
C SER A 453 -26.54 4.44 -14.59
N LEU A 454 -26.92 5.23 -13.57
CA LEU A 454 -27.41 6.60 -13.72
C LEU A 454 -26.28 7.64 -13.60
N SER A 455 -25.17 7.27 -12.96
CA SER A 455 -24.04 8.15 -12.68
C SER A 455 -22.70 7.49 -13.02
N GLU A 456 -21.69 8.28 -13.40
CA GLU A 456 -20.32 7.76 -13.61
C GLU A 456 -19.76 7.14 -12.32
N VAL A 457 -20.11 7.72 -11.16
CA VAL A 457 -19.78 7.20 -9.83
C VAL A 457 -20.48 5.86 -9.57
N GLY A 458 -21.78 5.75 -9.82
CA GLY A 458 -22.53 4.50 -9.68
C GLY A 458 -22.00 3.38 -10.58
N LEU A 459 -21.59 3.70 -11.81
CA LEU A 459 -20.96 2.77 -12.74
C LEU A 459 -19.60 2.28 -12.22
N LEU A 460 -18.79 3.15 -11.61
CA LEU A 460 -17.55 2.75 -10.93
C LEU A 460 -17.82 1.87 -9.70
N THR A 461 -18.79 2.26 -8.87
CA THR A 461 -19.23 1.51 -7.67
C THR A 461 -19.68 0.09 -8.03
N SER A 462 -20.44 -0.07 -9.12
CA SER A 462 -20.91 -1.38 -9.60
C SER A 462 -19.78 -2.38 -9.95
N LYS A 463 -18.57 -1.87 -10.22
CA LYS A 463 -17.38 -2.68 -10.56
C LYS A 463 -16.46 -2.95 -9.36
N ASP A 464 -16.80 -2.47 -8.16
CA ASP A 464 -15.96 -2.53 -6.96
C ASP A 464 -16.72 -3.08 -5.73
N LEU A 465 -16.86 -4.41 -5.69
CA LEU A 465 -17.60 -5.15 -4.64
C LEU A 465 -17.14 -4.87 -3.20
N GLY A 466 -15.92 -4.34 -3.00
CA GLY A 466 -15.44 -3.98 -1.67
C GLY A 466 -16.26 -2.88 -0.98
N ARG A 467 -17.10 -2.12 -1.72
CA ARG A 467 -17.95 -1.05 -1.16
C ARG A 467 -19.01 -1.65 -0.23
N LEU A 468 -19.53 -2.82 -0.58
CA LEU A 468 -20.51 -3.57 0.20
C LEU A 468 -19.91 -4.11 1.51
N VAL A 469 -18.62 -4.47 1.51
CA VAL A 469 -17.92 -4.82 2.76
C VAL A 469 -17.89 -3.62 3.71
N LEU A 470 -17.53 -2.43 3.22
CA LEU A 470 -17.57 -1.21 4.02
C LEU A 470 -18.99 -0.86 4.47
N LEU A 471 -20.00 -0.96 3.61
CA LEU A 471 -21.41 -0.75 3.97
C LEU A 471 -21.82 -1.68 5.12
N SER A 472 -21.48 -2.97 5.02
CA SER A 472 -21.79 -3.95 6.07
C SER A 472 -21.10 -3.61 7.40
N GLU A 473 -19.84 -3.16 7.38
CA GLU A 473 -19.14 -2.70 8.60
C GLU A 473 -19.77 -1.42 9.18
N ILE A 474 -20.18 -0.45 8.35
CA ILE A 474 -20.86 0.77 8.84
C ILE A 474 -22.18 0.41 9.55
N LEU A 475 -22.96 -0.51 8.98
CA LEU A 475 -24.22 -0.98 9.55
C LEU A 475 -24.02 -1.93 10.75
N GLU A 476 -22.91 -2.66 10.82
CA GLU A 476 -22.51 -3.50 11.97
C GLU A 476 -22.05 -2.63 13.14
N LYS A 477 -21.07 -1.73 12.91
CA LYS A 477 -20.42 -0.94 13.98
C LYS A 477 -21.31 0.16 14.55
N SER A 478 -22.38 0.56 13.85
CA SER A 478 -23.41 1.47 14.36
C SER A 478 -24.54 0.77 15.14
N ALA A 479 -24.53 -0.57 15.25
CA ALA A 479 -25.53 -1.31 16.02
C ALA A 479 -25.31 -1.18 17.55
N PRO A 480 -26.36 -1.18 18.39
CA PRO A 480 -26.23 -0.91 19.83
C PRO A 480 -25.20 -1.76 20.58
N HIS A 481 -25.11 -3.07 20.28
CA HIS A 481 -24.12 -3.96 20.90
C HIS A 481 -22.67 -3.60 20.51
N ASN A 482 -22.44 -3.08 19.30
CA ASN A 482 -21.14 -2.57 18.86
C ASN A 482 -20.87 -1.13 19.38
N LEU A 483 -21.81 -0.51 20.09
CA LEU A 483 -21.63 0.76 20.80
C LEU A 483 -21.46 0.56 22.32
N ASN A 484 -21.50 -0.69 22.80
CA ASN A 484 -21.24 -1.04 24.19
C ASN A 484 -19.74 -1.31 24.41
N VAL A 485 -19.13 -0.57 25.33
CA VAL A 485 -17.73 -0.69 25.76
C VAL A 485 -17.39 -2.12 26.16
N ASP A 486 -18.22 -2.76 26.98
CA ASP A 486 -17.93 -4.06 27.60
C ASP A 486 -17.91 -5.20 26.58
N ILE A 487 -18.63 -5.02 25.46
CA ILE A 487 -18.64 -5.94 24.33
C ILE A 487 -17.43 -5.68 23.41
N VAL A 488 -17.09 -4.41 23.17
CA VAL A 488 -16.09 -4.03 22.16
C VAL A 488 -14.65 -4.14 22.66
N LEU A 489 -14.38 -3.85 23.94
CA LEU A 489 -13.04 -3.95 24.51
C LEU A 489 -12.42 -5.35 24.38
N PRO A 490 -13.09 -6.47 24.73
CA PRO A 490 -12.53 -7.81 24.57
C PRO A 490 -12.44 -8.29 23.12
N MET A 491 -13.23 -7.73 22.18
CA MET A 491 -13.24 -8.15 20.76
C MET A 491 -11.94 -7.83 20.02
N TYR A 492 -11.23 -6.77 20.38
CA TYR A 492 -10.04 -6.30 19.66
C TYR A 492 -8.83 -6.26 20.59
N LYS A 493 -7.86 -7.14 20.34
CA LYS A 493 -6.62 -7.28 21.12
C LYS A 493 -5.36 -7.28 20.25
N ARG A 494 -4.26 -6.77 20.80
CA ARG A 494 -2.88 -7.02 20.35
C ARG A 494 -2.26 -8.20 21.09
N THR A 495 -1.07 -8.63 20.64
CA THR A 495 -0.30 -9.73 21.26
C THR A 495 0.11 -9.49 22.72
N ASN A 496 0.14 -8.22 23.16
CA ASN A 496 0.54 -7.82 24.51
C ASN A 496 -0.42 -6.77 25.12
N ASP A 497 -1.68 -6.74 24.70
CA ASP A 497 -2.64 -5.78 25.27
C ASP A 497 -2.87 -6.03 26.77
N ASP A 498 -2.69 -7.26 27.27
CA ASP A 498 -2.81 -7.58 28.70
C ASP A 498 -1.72 -6.92 29.58
N THR A 499 -0.63 -6.39 28.98
CA THR A 499 0.41 -5.60 29.70
C THR A 499 0.21 -4.09 29.58
N ARG A 500 -0.90 -3.62 29.00
CA ARG A 500 -1.14 -2.20 28.70
C ARG A 500 -2.10 -1.55 29.69
N VAL A 501 -1.85 -0.26 29.98
CA VAL A 501 -2.65 0.51 30.93
C VAL A 501 -4.00 0.90 30.32
N GLN A 502 -5.08 0.60 31.04
CA GLN A 502 -6.42 1.05 30.70
C GLN A 502 -6.54 2.58 30.92
N PHE A 503 -7.01 3.30 29.91
CA PHE A 503 -7.34 4.72 30.01
C PHE A 503 -8.86 4.86 29.96
N GLY A 504 -9.46 5.65 30.86
CA GLY A 504 -10.78 6.27 30.72
C GLY A 504 -12.03 5.37 30.73
N ASN A 505 -13.18 5.97 31.09
CA ASN A 505 -14.51 5.37 30.91
C ASN A 505 -15.08 5.81 29.54
N TRP A 506 -15.14 4.90 28.56
CA TRP A 506 -15.48 5.21 27.16
C TRP A 506 -16.98 5.19 26.85
N ILE A 507 -17.80 5.73 27.75
CA ILE A 507 -19.25 5.64 27.65
C ILE A 507 -19.77 6.54 26.51
N ILE A 508 -20.50 5.96 25.57
CA ILE A 508 -21.23 6.70 24.53
C ILE A 508 -22.48 7.33 25.18
N SER A 509 -22.70 8.63 24.98
CA SER A 509 -23.79 9.31 25.68
C SER A 509 -25.17 8.84 25.19
N PRO A 510 -26.23 8.93 26.02
CA PRO A 510 -27.59 8.57 25.59
C PRO A 510 -28.08 9.34 24.35
N LYS A 511 -27.57 10.57 24.14
CA LYS A 511 -27.86 11.39 22.95
C LYS A 511 -27.14 10.87 21.70
N ASP A 512 -25.90 10.41 21.83
CA ASP A 512 -25.15 9.81 20.73
C ASP A 512 -25.74 8.44 20.35
N LEU A 513 -26.15 7.65 21.34
CA LEU A 513 -26.81 6.36 21.14
C LEU A 513 -28.16 6.51 20.43
N SER A 514 -28.95 7.54 20.77
CA SER A 514 -30.21 7.82 20.06
C SER A 514 -29.98 8.31 18.63
N PHE A 515 -28.95 9.15 18.39
CA PHE A 515 -28.51 9.48 17.03
C PHE A 515 -28.18 8.23 16.22
N TYR A 516 -27.36 7.32 16.75
CA TYR A 516 -27.01 6.09 16.05
C TYR A 516 -28.22 5.19 15.79
N LYS A 517 -29.09 5.00 16.79
CA LYS A 517 -30.32 4.20 16.64
C LYS A 517 -31.20 4.73 15.50
N THR A 518 -31.44 6.03 15.45
CA THR A 518 -32.26 6.67 14.41
C THR A 518 -31.58 6.67 13.05
N SER A 519 -30.30 7.08 12.98
CA SER A 519 -29.54 7.18 11.73
C SER A 519 -29.25 5.80 11.10
N ARG A 520 -28.99 4.76 11.91
CA ARG A 520 -28.86 3.38 11.44
C ARG A 520 -30.18 2.81 10.97
N ARG A 521 -31.28 3.06 11.71
CA ARG A 521 -32.61 2.63 11.28
C ARG A 521 -32.94 3.23 9.91
N LEU A 522 -32.73 4.54 9.72
CA LEU A 522 -32.95 5.20 8.42
C LEU A 522 -32.10 4.59 7.30
N ALA A 523 -30.84 4.25 7.57
CA ALA A 523 -29.95 3.64 6.58
C ALA A 523 -30.43 2.24 6.16
N LEU A 524 -30.89 1.42 7.13
CA LEU A 524 -31.50 0.12 6.87
C LEU A 524 -32.86 0.25 6.16
N GLU A 525 -33.69 1.21 6.57
CA GLU A 525 -35.00 1.47 5.97
C GLU A 525 -34.83 1.89 4.51
N LYS A 526 -33.85 2.75 4.19
CA LYS A 526 -33.44 3.07 2.82
C LYS A 526 -32.88 1.88 2.04
N LEU A 527 -32.11 0.99 2.68
CA LEU A 527 -31.64 -0.24 2.04
C LEU A 527 -32.81 -1.13 1.63
N VAL A 528 -33.83 -1.27 2.49
CA VAL A 528 -35.05 -1.99 2.13
C VAL A 528 -35.81 -1.26 1.03
N THR A 529 -36.15 0.03 1.20
CA THR A 529 -37.04 0.75 0.27
C THR A 529 -36.45 1.02 -1.12
N HIS A 530 -35.13 1.15 -1.25
CA HIS A 530 -34.50 1.37 -2.56
C HIS A 530 -34.07 0.07 -3.27
N ILE A 531 -33.89 -1.05 -2.57
CA ILE A 531 -33.29 -2.28 -3.13
C ILE A 531 -34.22 -3.49 -3.08
N LEU A 532 -35.11 -3.59 -2.10
CA LEU A 532 -35.97 -4.77 -1.88
C LEU A 532 -37.46 -4.53 -2.15
N VAL A 533 -37.90 -3.26 -2.11
CA VAL A 533 -39.28 -2.84 -2.41
C VAL A 533 -39.58 -2.65 -3.90
N PRO A 534 -38.65 -2.19 -4.78
CA PRO A 534 -38.91 -2.14 -6.21
C PRO A 534 -39.32 -3.52 -6.75
N GLU A 535 -40.17 -3.53 -7.78
CA GLU A 535 -40.71 -4.78 -8.35
C GLU A 535 -39.60 -5.75 -8.74
N PHE A 536 -39.61 -6.93 -8.12
CA PHE A 536 -38.59 -7.95 -8.38
C PHE A 536 -38.97 -8.78 -9.61
N ASN A 537 -38.40 -8.40 -10.75
CA ASN A 537 -38.48 -9.13 -12.01
C ASN A 537 -37.24 -10.04 -12.15
N PRO A 538 -37.30 -11.33 -11.76
CA PRO A 538 -36.16 -12.25 -11.88
C PRO A 538 -35.82 -12.48 -13.35
N THR A 539 -34.52 -12.48 -13.66
CA THR A 539 -34.02 -12.70 -15.02
C THR A 539 -33.90 -14.19 -15.36
N GLY A 540 -33.88 -15.07 -14.36
CA GLY A 540 -33.89 -16.52 -14.53
C GLY A 540 -32.51 -17.17 -14.40
N ASN A 541 -32.51 -18.50 -14.42
CA ASN A 541 -31.33 -19.33 -14.26
C ASN A 541 -30.41 -19.25 -15.49
N ASP A 542 -29.41 -18.37 -15.43
CA ASP A 542 -28.10 -18.71 -15.98
C ASP A 542 -27.40 -19.56 -14.90
N ASP A 543 -27.59 -20.88 -14.94
CA ASP A 543 -27.02 -21.82 -13.96
C ASP A 543 -25.48 -21.95 -14.08
N ASP A 544 -24.87 -21.35 -15.12
CA ASP A 544 -23.43 -21.40 -15.43
C ASP A 544 -22.50 -20.82 -14.34
N ASP A 545 -23.03 -20.05 -13.37
CA ASP A 545 -22.26 -19.41 -12.28
C ASP A 545 -22.44 -20.09 -10.89
N ASP A 546 -23.39 -21.02 -10.71
CA ASP A 546 -23.77 -21.58 -9.39
C ASP A 546 -23.37 -23.06 -9.18
N ASP A 547 -22.71 -23.72 -10.15
CA ASP A 547 -22.28 -25.12 -10.03
C ASP A 547 -20.91 -25.33 -9.34
N ASP A 548 -20.11 -24.28 -9.17
CA ASP A 548 -18.83 -24.31 -8.41
C ASP A 548 -19.01 -24.81 -6.95
N ASP A 549 -20.19 -24.59 -6.34
CA ASP A 549 -20.51 -24.98 -4.95
C ASP A 549 -20.97 -26.45 -4.82
N LYS A 550 -21.22 -27.19 -5.91
CA LYS A 550 -21.74 -28.58 -5.86
C LYS A 550 -20.69 -29.67 -6.05
N GLU A 551 -19.58 -29.41 -6.73
CA GLU A 551 -18.47 -30.38 -6.88
C GLU A 551 -17.51 -30.42 -5.67
N GLU A 552 -17.76 -29.68 -4.59
CA GLU A 552 -16.92 -29.64 -3.38
C GLU A 552 -16.73 -31.02 -2.67
N LYS A 553 -17.43 -32.09 -3.10
CA LYS A 553 -17.51 -33.36 -2.39
C LYS A 553 -16.98 -34.61 -3.11
N THR A 554 -15.96 -34.55 -3.98
CA THR A 554 -15.14 -35.78 -4.26
C THR A 554 -13.73 -35.65 -4.90
N HIS A 555 -13.01 -34.51 -4.93
CA HIS A 555 -11.69 -34.46 -5.60
C HIS A 555 -10.48 -33.98 -4.78
N SER A 556 -9.30 -34.33 -5.30
CA SER A 556 -8.04 -34.46 -4.54
C SER A 556 -7.42 -33.11 -4.10
N LYS A 557 -6.58 -33.16 -3.05
CA LYS A 557 -5.89 -31.99 -2.45
C LYS A 557 -5.09 -31.13 -3.45
N GLN A 558 -4.70 -31.66 -4.61
CA GLN A 558 -3.99 -30.88 -5.63
C GLN A 558 -4.93 -29.97 -6.44
N HIS A 559 -6.13 -30.41 -6.78
CA HIS A 559 -7.10 -29.60 -7.54
C HIS A 559 -7.61 -28.41 -6.72
N GLN A 560 -7.96 -28.64 -5.45
CA GLN A 560 -8.35 -27.58 -4.50
C GLN A 560 -7.25 -26.50 -4.37
N GLN A 561 -5.97 -26.87 -4.52
CA GLN A 561 -4.85 -25.93 -4.40
C GLN A 561 -4.53 -25.17 -5.71
N SER A 562 -4.98 -25.63 -6.88
CA SER A 562 -4.92 -24.85 -8.13
C SER A 562 -6.12 -23.92 -8.26
N GLN A 563 -7.34 -24.41 -8.01
CA GLN A 563 -8.57 -23.60 -8.01
C GLN A 563 -8.47 -22.41 -7.06
N LYS A 564 -7.96 -22.62 -5.83
CA LYS A 564 -7.75 -21.54 -4.86
C LYS A 564 -6.77 -20.46 -5.33
N ARG A 565 -5.74 -20.81 -6.11
CA ARG A 565 -4.80 -19.82 -6.70
C ARG A 565 -5.52 -18.99 -7.75
N ASN A 566 -6.23 -19.63 -8.68
CA ASN A 566 -7.03 -18.95 -9.71
C ASN A 566 -8.01 -17.94 -9.10
N HIS A 567 -8.70 -18.30 -8.00
CA HIS A 567 -9.62 -17.39 -7.31
C HIS A 567 -8.89 -16.23 -6.59
N ASP A 568 -7.75 -16.48 -5.94
CA ASP A 568 -6.94 -15.41 -5.32
C ASP A 568 -6.38 -14.43 -6.38
N ASP A 569 -5.98 -14.92 -7.55
CA ASP A 569 -5.51 -14.14 -8.69
C ASP A 569 -6.64 -13.33 -9.35
N LEU A 570 -7.83 -13.92 -9.54
CA LEU A 570 -9.02 -13.22 -10.02
C LEU A 570 -9.44 -12.08 -9.08
N ARG A 571 -9.39 -12.30 -7.75
CA ARG A 571 -9.63 -11.24 -6.76
C ARG A 571 -8.60 -10.12 -6.86
N LEU A 572 -7.32 -10.45 -7.10
CA LEU A 572 -6.27 -9.45 -7.28
C LEU A 572 -6.46 -8.65 -8.57
N SER A 573 -6.86 -9.31 -9.67
CA SER A 573 -7.20 -8.66 -10.94
C SER A 573 -8.36 -7.68 -10.79
N ARG A 574 -9.47 -8.12 -10.19
CA ARG A 574 -10.64 -7.26 -9.87
C ARG A 574 -10.25 -6.05 -9.00
N HIS A 575 -9.39 -6.22 -7.98
CA HIS A 575 -8.88 -5.11 -7.17
C HIS A 575 -8.04 -4.12 -8.00
N LYS A 576 -7.15 -4.59 -8.87
CA LYS A 576 -6.34 -3.74 -9.76
C LYS A 576 -7.21 -2.94 -10.73
N LEU A 577 -8.21 -3.59 -11.35
CA LEU A 577 -9.17 -2.95 -12.25
C LEU A 577 -9.99 -1.86 -11.53
N ALA A 578 -10.47 -2.14 -10.31
CA ALA A 578 -11.17 -1.14 -9.51
C ALA A 578 -10.28 0.07 -9.16
N VAL A 579 -8.98 -0.13 -8.90
CA VAL A 579 -8.04 0.98 -8.70
C VAL A 579 -7.86 1.79 -9.98
N SER A 580 -7.56 1.15 -11.11
CA SER A 580 -7.28 1.87 -12.37
C SER A 580 -8.50 2.65 -12.88
N LEU A 581 -9.72 2.12 -12.72
CA LEU A 581 -10.95 2.82 -13.06
C LEU A 581 -11.15 4.10 -12.23
N VAL A 582 -10.89 4.05 -10.92
CA VAL A 582 -11.02 5.21 -10.02
C VAL A 582 -9.89 6.21 -10.24
N GLU A 583 -8.66 5.76 -10.48
CA GLU A 583 -7.53 6.64 -10.83
C GLU A 583 -7.76 7.35 -12.18
N ALA A 584 -8.33 6.66 -13.18
CA ALA A 584 -8.71 7.27 -14.45
C ALA A 584 -9.81 8.34 -14.28
N TYR A 585 -10.83 8.07 -13.46
CA TYR A 585 -11.86 9.06 -13.10
C TYR A 585 -11.26 10.30 -12.42
N LEU A 586 -10.38 10.11 -11.44
CA LEU A 586 -9.68 11.20 -10.75
C LEU A 586 -8.75 11.99 -11.68
N ALA A 587 -8.15 11.33 -12.68
CA ALA A 587 -7.31 11.99 -13.69
C ALA A 587 -8.14 12.92 -14.61
N LYS A 588 -9.38 12.56 -14.96
CA LYS A 588 -10.30 13.46 -15.69
C LYS A 588 -10.64 14.73 -14.90
N GLN A 589 -10.81 14.62 -13.59
CA GLN A 589 -11.17 15.74 -12.72
C GLN A 589 -10.02 16.70 -12.44
N LYS A 590 -8.78 16.18 -12.37
CA LYS A 590 -7.57 16.99 -12.15
C LYS A 590 -7.14 17.68 -13.44
N ASN A 591 -7.58 18.94 -13.61
CA ASN A 591 -6.97 19.87 -14.56
C ASN A 591 -5.42 19.74 -14.51
N PRO A 592 -4.70 19.53 -15.63
CA PRO A 592 -3.34 18.97 -15.65
C PRO A 592 -2.23 19.98 -15.28
N LYS A 593 -2.37 20.67 -14.14
CA LYS A 593 -1.45 21.71 -13.64
C LYS A 593 -0.80 21.38 -12.30
N VAL A 594 -1.22 20.33 -11.59
CA VAL A 594 -0.63 19.91 -10.31
C VAL A 594 0.22 18.65 -10.52
N LYS A 595 1.55 18.79 -10.45
CA LYS A 595 2.47 17.65 -10.46
C LYS A 595 2.28 16.80 -9.20
N SER A 596 2.30 15.49 -9.36
CA SER A 596 2.25 14.54 -8.24
C SER A 596 3.45 14.73 -7.29
N PHE A 597 3.21 14.70 -5.98
CA PHE A 597 4.27 14.75 -4.96
C PHE A 597 5.29 13.59 -5.10
N PHE A 598 4.88 12.48 -5.72
CA PHE A 598 5.73 11.29 -5.89
C PHE A 598 6.62 11.34 -7.15
N THR A 599 6.43 12.28 -8.08
CA THR A 599 7.33 12.44 -9.25
C THR A 599 8.61 13.19 -8.86
N GLY A 600 9.40 12.58 -7.98
CA GLY A 600 10.81 12.90 -7.76
C GLY A 600 11.75 12.28 -8.80
N ARG A 601 11.19 11.56 -9.78
CA ARG A 601 11.75 11.31 -11.11
C ARG A 601 11.41 12.52 -11.99
N GLU A 602 12.42 13.19 -12.54
CA GLU A 602 12.19 14.11 -13.65
C GLU A 602 11.63 13.28 -14.82
N SER A 603 10.37 13.53 -15.17
CA SER A 603 9.71 12.85 -16.28
C SER A 603 10.36 13.31 -17.59
N LEU A 604 11.36 12.56 -18.05
CA LEU A 604 11.74 12.51 -19.47
C LEU A 604 10.68 11.72 -20.25
N SER A 605 9.44 12.19 -20.18
CA SER A 605 8.28 11.68 -20.89
C SER A 605 8.09 12.49 -22.17
N ASP A 606 8.90 12.16 -23.17
CA ASP A 606 8.36 12.05 -24.52
C ASP A 606 7.90 10.58 -24.66
N ASN A 607 6.75 10.37 -25.30
CA ASN A 607 6.05 9.08 -25.33
C ASN A 607 6.85 7.97 -26.05
N GLU A 608 6.23 6.78 -26.11
CA GLU A 608 6.77 5.52 -26.64
C GLU A 608 7.71 4.77 -25.69
N GLU A 609 7.14 4.32 -24.57
CA GLU A 609 7.36 2.93 -24.16
C GLU A 609 6.09 2.14 -24.41
N GLN A 610 6.21 1.14 -25.28
CA GLN A 610 5.32 0.00 -25.30
C GLN A 610 5.59 -0.81 -24.03
N GLU A 611 5.04 -0.36 -22.90
CA GLU A 611 4.68 -1.31 -21.86
C GLU A 611 3.79 -2.36 -22.52
N THR A 612 4.04 -3.62 -22.18
CA THR A 612 3.21 -4.73 -22.62
C THR A 612 1.84 -4.61 -21.98
N ASN A 613 0.97 -3.80 -22.59
CA ASN A 613 -0.46 -3.99 -22.51
C ASN A 613 -0.72 -5.44 -22.94
N GLN A 614 -0.85 -6.31 -21.94
CA GLN A 614 -1.77 -7.42 -22.06
C GLN A 614 -3.13 -6.78 -22.28
N HIS A 615 -3.44 -6.59 -23.56
CA HIS A 615 -4.78 -6.32 -24.02
C HIS A 615 -5.61 -7.49 -23.50
N MET A 616 -6.36 -7.27 -22.41
CA MET A 616 -7.46 -8.18 -22.08
C MET A 616 -8.28 -8.31 -23.36
N SER A 617 -8.61 -9.55 -23.74
CA SER A 617 -9.37 -9.76 -24.95
C SER A 617 -10.70 -9.02 -24.82
N ILE A 618 -11.25 -8.61 -25.96
CA ILE A 618 -12.54 -7.88 -25.99
C ILE A 618 -13.64 -8.70 -25.27
N ASP A 619 -13.49 -10.03 -25.23
CA ASP A 619 -14.35 -10.99 -24.53
C ASP A 619 -14.39 -10.84 -23.00
N GLU A 620 -13.29 -10.46 -22.33
CA GLU A 620 -13.28 -10.24 -20.87
C GLU A 620 -14.03 -8.94 -20.48
N THR A 621 -14.05 -7.95 -21.38
CA THR A 621 -14.96 -6.80 -21.27
C THR A 621 -16.41 -7.13 -21.63
N PHE A 622 -16.64 -8.23 -22.36
CA PHE A 622 -17.98 -8.60 -22.84
C PHE A 622 -18.79 -9.30 -21.74
N THR A 623 -18.19 -10.20 -20.97
CA THR A 623 -18.85 -10.89 -19.84
C THR A 623 -19.24 -9.93 -18.70
N MET A 624 -18.43 -8.91 -18.41
CA MET A 624 -18.78 -7.92 -17.36
C MET A 624 -19.92 -6.96 -17.73
N ASN A 625 -20.25 -6.81 -19.03
CA ASN A 625 -21.36 -5.95 -19.46
C ASN A 625 -22.75 -6.59 -19.28
N GLN A 626 -22.85 -7.90 -19.04
CA GLN A 626 -24.13 -8.58 -18.81
C GLN A 626 -24.69 -8.38 -17.39
N CYS A 627 -23.86 -7.98 -16.42
CA CYS A 627 -24.24 -7.89 -15.00
C CYS A 627 -25.19 -6.71 -14.64
N SER A 628 -25.46 -5.79 -15.57
CA SER A 628 -26.37 -4.65 -15.32
C SER A 628 -27.86 -4.99 -15.44
N SER A 629 -28.21 -6.13 -16.06
CA SER A 629 -29.60 -6.53 -16.33
C SER A 629 -30.32 -7.16 -15.13
N LYS A 630 -29.59 -7.90 -14.26
CA LYS A 630 -30.18 -8.65 -13.14
C LYS A 630 -30.50 -7.72 -11.96
N PRO A 631 -31.64 -7.89 -11.24
CA PRO A 631 -31.91 -7.20 -9.99
C PRO A 631 -30.80 -7.42 -8.95
N PHE A 632 -30.52 -6.42 -8.11
CA PHE A 632 -29.35 -6.44 -7.21
C PHE A 632 -29.28 -7.69 -6.30
N ILE A 633 -30.41 -8.18 -5.78
CA ILE A 633 -30.45 -9.36 -4.90
C ILE A 633 -30.38 -10.72 -5.63
N GLU A 634 -30.51 -10.74 -6.96
CA GLU A 634 -30.23 -11.91 -7.80
C GLU A 634 -28.72 -12.05 -8.10
N ARG A 635 -27.97 -10.95 -7.98
CA ARG A 635 -26.50 -10.94 -8.10
C ARG A 635 -25.84 -11.50 -6.83
N PRO A 636 -24.69 -12.19 -6.95
CA PRO A 636 -24.03 -12.81 -5.80
C PRO A 636 -23.63 -11.79 -4.72
N GLU A 637 -23.21 -10.59 -5.11
CA GLU A 637 -22.80 -9.53 -4.18
C GLU A 637 -23.97 -8.93 -3.37
N GLY A 638 -25.16 -8.82 -3.97
CA GLY A 638 -26.35 -8.33 -3.28
C GLY A 638 -26.91 -9.39 -2.34
N ALA A 639 -27.02 -10.63 -2.82
CA ALA A 639 -27.36 -11.77 -1.96
C ALA A 639 -26.39 -11.90 -0.77
N TYR A 640 -25.08 -11.72 -0.99
CA TYR A 640 -24.08 -11.69 0.08
C TYR A 640 -24.35 -10.59 1.12
N LEU A 641 -24.62 -9.34 0.69
CA LEU A 641 -24.90 -8.23 1.61
C LEU A 641 -26.10 -8.54 2.50
N ILE A 642 -27.24 -8.92 1.90
CA ILE A 642 -28.48 -9.17 2.64
C ILE A 642 -28.31 -10.35 3.61
N ARG A 643 -27.74 -11.47 3.13
CA ARG A 643 -27.48 -12.66 3.98
C ARG A 643 -26.50 -12.36 5.11
N ARG A 644 -25.48 -11.53 4.89
CA ARG A 644 -24.53 -11.09 5.93
C ARG A 644 -25.23 -10.27 7.02
N LEU A 645 -26.06 -9.30 6.64
CA LEU A 645 -26.82 -8.49 7.61
C LEU A 645 -27.78 -9.34 8.45
N LEU A 646 -28.52 -10.27 7.83
CA LEU A 646 -29.41 -11.19 8.55
C LEU A 646 -28.65 -12.12 9.51
N LYS A 647 -27.50 -12.67 9.09
CA LYS A 647 -26.65 -13.53 9.94
C LYS A 647 -26.09 -12.78 11.17
N MET A 648 -25.80 -11.49 11.02
CA MET A 648 -25.39 -10.62 12.14
C MET A 648 -26.54 -10.37 13.12
N GLU A 649 -27.78 -10.20 12.63
CA GLU A 649 -28.95 -10.06 13.51
C GLU A 649 -29.27 -11.39 14.22
N LYS A 650 -29.12 -12.55 13.56
CA LYS A 650 -29.22 -13.89 14.20
C LYS A 650 -28.25 -14.08 15.36
N THR A 651 -27.01 -13.58 15.22
CA THR A 651 -25.97 -13.70 16.28
C THR A 651 -26.22 -12.78 17.48
N THR A 652 -27.08 -11.76 17.32
CA THR A 652 -27.24 -10.68 18.32
C THR A 652 -28.69 -10.49 18.78
N GLU A 653 -29.63 -11.28 18.26
CA GLU A 653 -31.08 -11.27 18.57
C GLU A 653 -31.77 -9.91 18.34
N TYR A 654 -31.11 -8.98 17.64
CA TYR A 654 -31.64 -7.65 17.31
C TYR A 654 -32.14 -7.59 15.86
N PHE A 655 -33.32 -8.15 15.59
CA PHE A 655 -33.93 -8.30 14.26
C PHE A 655 -34.47 -7.00 13.62
N THR A 656 -33.70 -5.90 13.65
CA THR A 656 -34.14 -4.58 13.17
C THR A 656 -34.30 -4.54 11.65
N PHE A 657 -33.32 -5.04 10.92
CA PHE A 657 -33.32 -5.11 9.46
C PHE A 657 -34.37 -6.10 8.96
N ALA A 658 -34.46 -7.28 9.59
CA ALA A 658 -35.46 -8.28 9.22
C ALA A 658 -36.90 -7.78 9.44
N ARG A 659 -37.19 -7.08 10.55
CA ARG A 659 -38.50 -6.43 10.77
C ARG A 659 -38.77 -5.27 9.81
N LEU A 660 -37.74 -4.59 9.31
CA LEU A 660 -37.92 -3.59 8.23
C LEU A 660 -38.23 -4.25 6.88
N ILE A 661 -37.64 -5.40 6.57
CA ILE A 661 -37.97 -6.19 5.39
C ILE A 661 -39.45 -6.57 5.41
N ILE A 662 -39.90 -7.26 6.46
CA ILE A 662 -41.31 -7.68 6.62
C ILE A 662 -42.28 -6.50 6.61
N LYS A 663 -41.89 -5.33 7.13
CA LYS A 663 -42.77 -4.15 7.19
C LYS A 663 -42.93 -3.42 5.84
N HIS A 664 -41.96 -3.51 4.94
CA HIS A 664 -41.89 -2.62 3.76
C HIS A 664 -41.85 -3.35 2.41
N VAL A 665 -41.34 -4.58 2.35
CA VAL A 665 -41.34 -5.38 1.12
C VAL A 665 -42.75 -5.92 0.88
N PRO A 666 -43.33 -5.74 -0.31
CA PRO A 666 -44.67 -6.22 -0.62
C PRO A 666 -44.69 -7.75 -0.78
N ASP A 667 -45.84 -8.37 -0.52
CA ASP A 667 -45.99 -9.84 -0.54
C ASP A 667 -45.72 -10.42 -1.93
N GLU A 668 -46.08 -9.70 -2.99
CA GLU A 668 -45.81 -10.05 -4.39
C GLU A 668 -44.29 -10.15 -4.69
N ASN A 669 -43.47 -9.36 -4.00
CA ASN A 669 -42.01 -9.48 -4.09
C ASN A 669 -41.53 -10.76 -3.39
N PHE A 670 -42.00 -11.07 -2.18
CA PHE A 670 -41.65 -12.34 -1.52
C PHE A 670 -42.07 -13.56 -2.36
N GLN A 671 -43.26 -13.51 -2.95
CA GLN A 671 -43.77 -14.52 -3.89
C GLN A 671 -42.99 -14.60 -5.20
N SER A 672 -42.27 -13.56 -5.59
CA SER A 672 -41.37 -13.56 -6.76
C SER A 672 -39.94 -13.98 -6.41
N TRP A 673 -39.48 -13.75 -5.18
CA TRP A 673 -38.16 -14.18 -4.69
C TRP A 673 -37.99 -15.71 -4.66
N ILE A 674 -39.08 -16.49 -4.68
CA ILE A 674 -39.01 -17.96 -4.77
C ILE A 674 -38.53 -18.47 -6.15
N LYS A 675 -38.52 -17.61 -7.17
CA LYS A 675 -38.19 -17.96 -8.56
C LYS A 675 -36.68 -17.98 -8.83
N CYS A 676 -35.85 -17.47 -7.92
CA CYS A 676 -34.40 -17.44 -8.02
C CYS A 676 -33.76 -18.03 -6.75
N ASN A 677 -32.73 -18.87 -6.91
CA ASN A 677 -32.17 -19.64 -5.79
C ASN A 677 -31.52 -18.76 -4.72
N ARG A 678 -30.80 -17.71 -5.14
CA ARG A 678 -30.09 -16.79 -4.24
C ARG A 678 -31.08 -15.97 -3.38
N THR A 679 -32.21 -15.57 -3.95
CA THR A 679 -33.29 -14.89 -3.22
C THR A 679 -34.12 -15.86 -2.35
N CYS A 680 -34.29 -17.12 -2.74
CA CYS A 680 -34.83 -18.15 -1.84
C CYS A 680 -34.01 -18.25 -0.54
N TYR A 681 -32.68 -18.23 -0.62
CA TYR A 681 -31.82 -18.25 0.57
C TYR A 681 -31.93 -16.98 1.43
N ILE A 682 -32.42 -15.85 0.90
CA ILE A 682 -32.76 -14.68 1.72
C ILE A 682 -34.02 -14.98 2.56
N LEU A 683 -35.04 -15.60 1.97
CA LEU A 683 -36.26 -16.02 2.68
C LEU A 683 -35.96 -17.10 3.73
N VAL A 684 -35.13 -18.10 3.41
CA VAL A 684 -34.64 -19.09 4.39
C VAL A 684 -33.91 -18.40 5.53
N ASN A 685 -32.98 -17.48 5.24
CA ASN A 685 -32.28 -16.71 6.27
C ASN A 685 -33.20 -15.85 7.15
N LEU A 686 -34.36 -15.39 6.66
CA LEU A 686 -35.37 -14.67 7.44
C LEU A 686 -36.14 -15.61 8.38
N TRP A 687 -36.58 -16.77 7.88
CA TRP A 687 -37.23 -17.81 8.69
C TRP A 687 -36.30 -18.32 9.80
N GLU A 688 -35.04 -18.58 9.44
CA GLU A 688 -33.97 -19.05 10.32
C GLU A 688 -33.62 -18.09 11.48
N LEU A 689 -34.18 -16.88 11.53
CA LEU A 689 -34.06 -15.99 12.70
C LEU A 689 -34.86 -16.48 13.90
N GLY A 690 -35.94 -17.24 13.69
CA GLY A 690 -36.78 -17.80 14.75
C GLY A 690 -37.69 -16.79 15.48
N ASP A 691 -37.77 -15.52 15.04
CA ASP A 691 -38.74 -14.55 15.56
C ASP A 691 -40.15 -14.90 15.06
N ALA A 692 -41.05 -15.23 15.97
CA ALA A 692 -42.41 -15.67 15.64
C ALA A 692 -43.19 -14.68 14.77
N ASN A 693 -42.98 -13.36 14.91
CA ASN A 693 -43.68 -12.37 14.10
C ASN A 693 -43.16 -12.37 12.66
N ILE A 694 -41.85 -12.55 12.49
CA ILE A 694 -41.21 -12.64 11.17
C ILE A 694 -41.64 -13.94 10.47
N CYS A 695 -41.64 -15.07 11.19
CA CYS A 695 -42.05 -16.36 10.62
C CYS A 695 -43.54 -16.38 10.23
N ASN A 696 -44.42 -15.85 11.08
CA ASN A 696 -45.86 -15.81 10.79
C ASN A 696 -46.16 -14.92 9.57
N ALA A 697 -45.63 -13.70 9.52
CA ALA A 697 -45.82 -12.80 8.38
C ALA A 697 -45.25 -13.40 7.08
N LEU A 698 -44.09 -14.06 7.14
CA LEU A 698 -43.51 -14.74 5.99
C LEU A 698 -44.35 -15.96 5.53
N LYS A 699 -44.98 -16.68 6.47
CA LYS A 699 -45.91 -17.78 6.17
C LYS A 699 -47.19 -17.28 5.50
N GLU A 700 -47.75 -16.17 5.97
CA GLU A 700 -48.92 -15.52 5.36
C GLU A 700 -48.62 -15.03 3.94
N ALA A 701 -47.52 -14.27 3.75
CA ALA A 701 -47.12 -13.74 2.45
C ALA A 701 -46.82 -14.82 1.39
N LEU A 702 -46.25 -15.96 1.81
CA LEU A 702 -45.90 -17.07 0.92
C LEU A 702 -47.03 -18.11 0.74
N ASN A 703 -48.09 -18.06 1.53
CA ASN A 703 -49.21 -19.02 1.44
C ASN A 703 -49.77 -19.20 0.02
N PRO A 704 -49.95 -18.14 -0.80
CA PRO A 704 -50.44 -18.27 -2.18
C PRO A 704 -49.52 -19.06 -3.13
N VAL A 705 -48.25 -19.27 -2.77
CA VAL A 705 -47.22 -19.90 -3.62
C VAL A 705 -46.60 -21.17 -3.01
N VAL A 706 -47.19 -21.74 -1.95
CA VAL A 706 -46.67 -22.96 -1.28
C VAL A 706 -46.61 -24.17 -2.21
N GLU A 707 -47.60 -24.39 -3.08
CA GLU A 707 -47.55 -25.49 -4.05
C GLU A 707 -46.47 -25.24 -5.12
N THR A 708 -46.18 -23.99 -5.49
CA THR A 708 -45.04 -23.63 -6.36
C THR A 708 -43.70 -23.94 -5.70
N LEU A 709 -43.56 -23.68 -4.40
CA LEU A 709 -42.36 -24.04 -3.62
C LEU A 709 -42.12 -25.56 -3.56
N LYS A 710 -43.19 -26.34 -3.40
CA LYS A 710 -43.18 -27.81 -3.32
C LYS A 710 -42.61 -28.47 -4.57
N ILE A 711 -42.96 -27.96 -5.76
CA ILE A 711 -42.55 -28.50 -7.06
C ILE A 711 -41.28 -27.84 -7.61
N SER A 712 -40.75 -26.81 -6.95
CA SER A 712 -39.59 -26.06 -7.43
C SER A 712 -38.32 -26.93 -7.47
N PRO A 713 -37.50 -26.86 -8.54
CA PRO A 713 -36.23 -27.57 -8.60
C PRO A 713 -35.17 -26.99 -7.64
N LEU A 714 -35.31 -25.71 -7.27
CA LEU A 714 -34.30 -24.92 -6.57
C LEU A 714 -34.03 -25.42 -5.13
N SER A 715 -32.77 -25.42 -4.71
CA SER A 715 -32.36 -25.92 -3.39
C SER A 715 -32.90 -25.06 -2.25
N GLY A 716 -32.85 -23.74 -2.38
CA GLY A 716 -33.40 -22.81 -1.41
C GLY A 716 -34.92 -22.93 -1.27
N ALA A 717 -35.65 -23.14 -2.37
CA ALA A 717 -37.10 -23.32 -2.37
C ALA A 717 -37.52 -24.59 -1.61
N LYS A 718 -36.81 -25.70 -1.81
CA LYS A 718 -37.04 -26.97 -1.08
C LYS A 718 -36.80 -26.83 0.43
N ILE A 719 -35.74 -26.11 0.83
CA ILE A 719 -35.46 -25.83 2.24
C ILE A 719 -36.57 -24.95 2.85
N LEU A 720 -36.99 -23.91 2.13
CA LEU A 720 -38.07 -23.02 2.57
C LEU A 720 -39.42 -23.74 2.69
N TYR A 721 -39.75 -24.63 1.74
CA TYR A 721 -40.95 -25.47 1.80
C TYR A 721 -40.93 -26.38 3.05
N ASN A 722 -39.80 -27.04 3.33
CA ASN A 722 -39.67 -27.87 4.53
C ASN A 722 -39.88 -27.05 5.81
N HIS A 723 -39.33 -25.84 5.88
CA HIS A 723 -39.54 -24.94 7.02
C HIS A 723 -41.00 -24.51 7.21
N LEU A 724 -41.72 -24.17 6.12
CA LEU A 724 -43.12 -23.73 6.19
C LEU A 724 -44.09 -24.85 6.63
N ASN A 725 -43.75 -26.11 6.34
CA ASN A 725 -44.55 -27.30 6.68
C ASN A 725 -44.10 -28.02 7.97
N GLN A 726 -42.95 -27.66 8.56
CA GLN A 726 -42.52 -28.15 9.87
C GLN A 726 -43.13 -27.30 11.00
N GLN A 727 -44.45 -27.39 11.18
CA GLN A 727 -45.19 -26.95 12.37
C GLN A 727 -46.57 -27.58 12.43
#